data_AF-A0A1F8XFU0-F1
#
_entry.id   AF-A0A1F8XFU0-F1
#
_cell.length_a   1.000
_cell.length_b   1.000
_cell.length_c   1.000
_cell.angle_alpha   90.00
_cell.angle_beta   90.00
_cell.angle_gamma   90.00
#
_symmetry.space_group_name_H-M   'P 1'
#
loop_
_entity.id
_entity.type
_entity.pdbx_description
1 polymer ?
#
loop_
_entity_poly.entity_id
_entity_poly.type
_entity_poly.pdbx_seq_one_letter_code
_entity_poly.pdbx_strand_id
1 'polypeptide(L)'
;MGQEDYQEVATFVDRLIRRLKWLRGLEGLCLSAICLLLLFSLGLGVKEIKVVFPYAPALYSAVAVALVLLLAARVLYQCLGRIPREWAALYIEKRHPHLRNNLINSLQLYPQVAGEEPSPGLSTSMVLALLRSTRKELQALRVEELIPTTRIQASLRLLGIVFVPVLAVVLFNPSSVGETFSLLVRPLKDLPPSETTIDVMPKGARVVRGAILTVAAKASGAIPKSMELIFWSEASGGQEKAAVERLPMEALGEGKFSATIREIQKSLRYRVATGPFSSPTYFLEAVERPEIANLKLTLYPPHYTGLPAQTIHGGNAEGIRGSTVRLEAVSTKEVVKAKIVLDQGREVPLRIDGRRLQGNLVLFQPQRYQLWVADALGFQNSPISYQLQLRPDGFPVVEFLSPTGDLEVNGDEILPLEFTARDDFGIQEIALIIDFGERQEKLPVSIEERKKFIVRERFNWDLGKLGLREGIDVNYRLAVWDNDTISGPKMGTSQVLRLRLRDLKGEHQKISDMIRGLSERMLDLLAQHLERPADKATEQAKAATPDQSLDRKIEEALKHIDQVMQRTEKDRLSDFATYSDLDALKRNLRFTQEELLKQRAESAAPEEMARLDDEIASEFERMSLLTEEMGKRLKAQELASTAQDLIKSQERLLDSLERLKSGDKALDAVLKELAQLAKQLESLQQALSQFASQLPDEFANSDAVRGLSFSDMLSSLEQIRQKLMQGDLEAARQLARELFSQMASMLAALQSAQQMAMSSSMGRMQGEMTRSTSELQQILREQQEILVDTEGINKQKLSEREAVLTEKLAQFQARAEKDLAELAELFPDEEREETNSAIPQGEFLDDGTLNNLIKEMISRLLKKDFPGFSEIMEMARQELGKKRAPEQEGKARRAEARLRDLGAGLQALLEPPAAALKDEEKTTLRDLSHRQGILKERTRELNEKLTSLFQLFPSLDPQIPKDIGEASKSMGAAQNRLSDLDAKGAVPPERAALERLARTQQQMQNSMQQLAQRGQLGRLPVTYLFRRGRYLPSGIMVPLPGMPDFPPFDVQGGIAGLDTEKFHLPGKEDYKAPRSFREEILESLKQGIPPQFKEQIESYFKNLSE
;
A
#
# COMPACT_ATOMS: atom_id res chain seq x y z
N MET A 1 -0.37 49.74 169.69
CA MET A 1 -1.81 49.70 170.01
C MET A 1 -2.71 50.56 169.09
N GLY A 2 -2.20 51.19 168.02
CA GLY A 2 -3.03 51.96 167.04
C GLY A 2 -2.82 51.59 165.56
N GLN A 3 -2.11 50.50 165.28
CA GLN A 3 -1.68 50.15 163.93
C GLN A 3 -2.83 49.65 163.05
N GLU A 4 -3.78 48.90 163.63
CA GLU A 4 -4.99 48.46 162.93
C GLU A 4 -5.88 49.64 162.52
N ASP A 5 -6.09 50.61 163.43
CA ASP A 5 -6.87 51.82 163.17
C ASP A 5 -6.27 52.61 161.99
N TYR A 6 -4.94 52.76 161.95
CA TYR A 6 -4.25 53.45 160.87
C TYR A 6 -4.31 52.67 159.55
N GLN A 7 -4.17 51.34 159.59
CA GLN A 7 -4.30 50.52 158.40
C GLN A 7 -5.70 50.60 157.80
N GLU A 8 -6.77 50.67 158.61
CA GLU A 8 -8.13 50.87 158.08
C GLU A 8 -8.32 52.23 157.41
N VAL A 9 -7.81 53.31 158.02
CA VAL A 9 -7.86 54.65 157.43
C VAL A 9 -7.06 54.69 156.12
N ALA A 10 -5.84 54.15 156.11
CA ALA A 10 -4.98 54.10 154.94
C ALA A 10 -5.58 53.24 153.81
N THR A 11 -6.17 52.08 154.15
CA THR A 11 -6.81 51.20 153.15
C THR A 11 -8.09 51.80 152.57
N PHE A 12 -8.83 52.62 153.33
CA PHE A 12 -9.94 53.40 152.80
C PHE A 12 -9.48 54.40 151.73
N VAL A 13 -8.42 55.16 152.03
CA VAL A 13 -7.81 56.11 151.08
C VAL A 13 -7.23 55.40 149.85
N ASP A 14 -6.56 54.26 150.02
CA ASP A 14 -6.03 53.47 148.91
C ASP A 14 -7.13 52.87 148.03
N ARG A 15 -8.29 52.49 148.60
CA ARG A 15 -9.47 52.06 147.82
C ARG A 15 -10.00 53.21 146.96
N LEU A 16 -10.07 54.43 147.51
CA LEU A 16 -10.49 55.61 146.76
C LEU A 16 -9.50 55.95 145.62
N ILE A 17 -8.19 55.89 145.88
CA ILE A 17 -7.16 56.10 144.85
C ILE A 17 -7.29 55.09 143.71
N ARG A 18 -7.46 53.79 144.02
CA ARG A 18 -7.66 52.75 143.01
C ARG A 18 -8.90 53.01 142.15
N ARG A 19 -10.02 53.38 142.78
CA ARG A 19 -11.25 53.72 142.05
C ARG A 19 -11.07 54.96 141.17
N LEU A 20 -10.41 56.00 141.65
CA LEU A 20 -10.16 57.21 140.87
C LEU A 20 -9.26 56.94 139.66
N LYS A 21 -8.22 56.11 139.82
CA LYS A 21 -7.38 55.65 138.71
C LYS A 21 -8.17 54.85 137.69
N TRP A 22 -9.01 53.93 138.15
CA TRP A 22 -9.82 53.09 137.28
C TRP A 22 -10.81 53.94 136.46
N LEU A 23 -11.50 54.89 137.10
CA LEU A 23 -12.41 55.82 136.46
C LEU A 23 -11.71 56.74 135.43
N ARG A 24 -10.53 57.29 135.76
CA ARG A 24 -9.72 58.08 134.80
C ARG A 24 -9.23 57.24 133.62
N GLY A 25 -8.80 56.00 133.87
CA GLY A 25 -8.41 55.08 132.82
C GLY A 25 -9.56 54.76 131.86
N LEU A 26 -10.75 54.55 132.41
CA LEU A 26 -11.97 54.25 131.63
C LEU A 26 -12.40 55.46 130.78
N GLU A 27 -12.32 56.68 131.31
CA GLU A 27 -12.53 57.92 130.55
C GLU A 27 -11.51 58.06 129.41
N GLY A 28 -10.23 57.81 129.69
CA GLY A 28 -9.16 57.83 128.70
C GLY A 28 -9.35 56.83 127.56
N LEU A 29 -9.80 55.61 127.89
CA LEU A 29 -10.14 54.56 126.91
C LEU A 29 -11.35 54.94 126.05
N CYS A 30 -12.36 55.60 126.62
CA CYS A 30 -13.51 56.05 125.83
C CYS A 30 -13.10 57.12 124.81
N LEU A 31 -12.28 58.08 125.23
CA LEU A 31 -11.80 59.14 124.34
C LEU A 31 -10.89 58.60 123.23
N SER A 32 -10.02 57.64 123.52
CA SER A 32 -9.19 57.00 122.49
C SER A 32 -10.03 56.22 121.48
N ALA A 33 -11.06 55.50 121.94
CA ALA A 33 -12.00 54.81 121.06
C ALA A 33 -12.77 55.78 120.15
N ILE A 34 -13.22 56.92 120.67
CA ILE A 34 -13.85 57.99 119.86
C ILE A 34 -12.89 58.49 118.77
N CYS A 35 -11.64 58.82 119.13
CA CYS A 35 -10.66 59.29 118.16
C CYS A 35 -10.35 58.25 117.08
N LEU A 36 -10.26 56.96 117.43
CA LEU A 36 -10.05 55.88 116.46
C LEU A 36 -11.22 55.74 115.49
N LEU A 37 -12.46 55.86 115.96
CA LEU A 37 -13.66 55.82 115.11
C LEU A 37 -13.72 57.02 114.15
N LEU A 38 -13.37 58.22 114.62
CA LEU A 38 -13.28 59.40 113.75
C LEU A 38 -12.18 59.27 112.70
N LEU A 39 -11.03 58.70 113.08
CA LEU A 39 -9.93 58.45 112.16
C LEU A 39 -10.33 57.45 111.08
N PHE A 40 -11.02 56.38 111.46
CA PHE A 40 -11.60 55.42 110.50
C PHE A 40 -12.57 56.10 109.52
N SER A 41 -13.46 56.96 110.03
CA SER A 41 -14.38 57.76 109.18
C SER A 41 -13.63 58.66 108.21
N LEU A 42 -12.50 59.25 108.61
CA LEU A 42 -11.69 60.11 107.74
C LEU A 42 -11.06 59.31 106.59
N GLY A 43 -10.63 58.07 106.85
CA GLY A 43 -10.05 57.18 105.85
C GLY A 43 -11.00 56.81 104.70
N LEU A 44 -12.31 56.85 104.92
CA LEU A 44 -13.32 56.68 103.87
C LEU A 44 -13.29 57.84 102.86
N GLY A 45 -13.06 59.07 103.33
CA GLY A 45 -13.02 60.27 102.49
C GLY A 45 -11.73 60.44 101.68
N VAL A 46 -10.62 59.79 102.09
CA VAL A 46 -9.31 59.90 101.41
C VAL A 46 -9.36 59.37 99.97
N LYS A 47 -10.30 58.46 99.66
CA LYS A 47 -10.49 57.94 98.30
C LYS A 47 -10.98 58.98 97.30
N GLU A 48 -11.92 59.84 97.69
CA GLU A 48 -12.39 60.94 96.83
C GLU A 48 -11.27 61.96 96.62
N ILE A 49 -10.44 62.18 97.65
CA ILE A 49 -9.29 63.10 97.59
C ILE A 49 -8.18 62.53 96.68
N LYS A 50 -8.00 61.20 96.59
CA LYS A 50 -7.00 60.55 95.71
C LYS A 50 -7.13 60.98 94.24
N VAL A 51 -8.34 61.25 93.77
CA VAL A 51 -8.59 61.69 92.39
C VAL A 51 -7.92 63.04 92.10
N VAL A 52 -7.87 63.93 93.09
CA VAL A 52 -7.30 65.27 92.97
C VAL A 52 -5.84 65.31 93.42
N PHE A 53 -5.48 64.54 94.44
CA PHE A 53 -4.14 64.50 95.01
C PHE A 53 -3.66 63.04 95.19
N PRO A 54 -2.84 62.51 94.26
CA PRO A 54 -2.42 61.11 94.26
C PRO A 54 -1.66 60.66 95.52
N TYR A 55 -1.05 61.59 96.26
CA TYR A 55 -0.29 61.32 97.49
C TYR A 55 -1.14 61.31 98.77
N ALA A 56 -2.45 61.58 98.69
CA ALA A 56 -3.36 61.63 99.84
C ALA A 56 -3.36 60.34 100.70
N PRO A 57 -3.32 59.12 100.13
CA PRO A 57 -3.19 57.88 100.89
C PRO A 57 -1.96 57.82 101.80
N ALA A 58 -0.80 58.25 101.29
CA ALA A 58 0.45 58.20 102.04
C ALA A 58 0.45 59.18 103.21
N LEU A 59 -0.02 60.42 102.99
CA LEU A 59 -0.14 61.44 104.04
C LEU A 59 -1.10 61.01 105.16
N TYR A 60 -2.26 60.45 104.80
CA TYR A 60 -3.23 59.92 105.76
C TYR A 60 -2.63 58.84 106.67
N SER A 61 -1.88 57.89 106.09
CA SER A 61 -1.25 56.82 106.87
C SER A 61 -0.24 57.34 107.90
N ALA A 62 0.59 58.33 107.55
CA ALA A 62 1.57 58.93 108.45
C ALA A 62 0.92 59.67 109.63
N VAL A 63 -0.10 60.49 109.36
CA VAL A 63 -0.86 61.22 110.41
C VAL A 63 -1.59 60.23 111.32
N ALA A 64 -2.15 59.17 110.75
CA ALA A 64 -2.89 58.18 111.51
C ALA A 64 -2.01 57.43 112.52
N VAL A 65 -0.83 56.97 112.10
CA VAL A 65 0.13 56.29 112.97
C VAL A 65 0.60 57.22 114.11
N ALA A 66 0.92 58.47 113.80
CA ALA A 66 1.33 59.45 114.83
C ALA A 66 0.24 59.68 115.88
N LEU A 67 -1.03 59.76 115.47
CA LEU A 67 -2.15 60.01 116.38
C LEU A 67 -2.44 58.81 117.28
N VAL A 68 -2.35 57.59 116.74
CA VAL A 68 -2.50 56.34 117.53
C VAL A 68 -1.40 56.22 118.59
N LEU A 69 -0.15 56.53 118.24
CA LEU A 69 0.98 56.52 119.18
C LEU A 69 0.79 57.55 120.31
N LEU A 70 0.29 58.75 119.99
CA LEU A 70 0.03 59.81 120.97
C LEU A 70 -1.11 59.43 121.93
N LEU A 71 -2.18 58.82 121.42
CA LEU A 71 -3.28 58.31 122.25
C LEU A 71 -2.81 57.20 123.19
N ALA A 72 -2.01 56.25 122.69
CA ALA A 72 -1.44 55.18 123.49
C ALA A 72 -0.54 55.72 124.62
N ALA A 73 0.33 56.69 124.31
CA ALA A 73 1.18 57.35 125.29
C ALA A 73 0.36 58.09 126.38
N ARG A 74 -0.73 58.76 126.01
CA ARG A 74 -1.63 59.47 126.94
C ARG A 74 -2.32 58.51 127.92
N VAL A 75 -2.84 57.38 127.44
CA VAL A 75 -3.50 56.38 128.29
C VAL A 75 -2.48 55.74 129.25
N LEU A 76 -1.27 55.44 128.76
CA LEU A 76 -0.17 54.91 129.56
C LEU A 76 0.22 55.89 130.68
N TYR A 77 0.39 57.18 130.35
CA TYR A 77 0.69 58.23 131.33
C TYR A 77 -0.36 58.34 132.44
N GLN A 78 -1.65 58.26 132.09
CA GLN A 78 -2.73 58.37 133.06
C GLN A 78 -2.83 57.17 134.02
N CYS A 79 -2.52 55.96 133.54
CA CYS A 79 -2.58 54.75 134.37
C CYS A 79 -1.37 54.63 135.32
N LEU A 80 -0.16 55.03 134.86
CA LEU A 80 1.08 54.94 135.63
C LEU A 80 1.30 56.09 136.63
N GLY A 81 0.58 57.21 136.51
CA GLY A 81 0.69 58.33 137.45
C GLY A 81 0.45 57.94 138.92
N ARG A 82 1.39 58.27 139.82
CA ARG A 82 1.23 58.04 141.27
C ARG A 82 0.38 59.16 141.90
N ILE A 83 -0.67 58.80 142.64
CA ILE A 83 -1.50 59.76 143.39
C ILE A 83 -1.10 59.63 144.87
N PRO A 84 -0.55 60.68 145.50
CA PRO A 84 -0.13 60.61 146.91
C PRO A 84 -1.36 60.51 147.84
N ARG A 85 -1.23 59.74 148.92
CA ARG A 85 -2.31 59.50 149.91
C ARG A 85 -2.82 60.80 150.54
N GLU A 86 -1.94 61.77 150.76
CA GLU A 86 -2.29 63.09 151.31
C GLU A 86 -3.23 63.87 150.39
N TRP A 87 -3.01 63.81 149.07
CA TRP A 87 -3.89 64.46 148.11
C TRP A 87 -5.29 63.83 148.14
N ALA A 88 -5.36 62.50 148.26
CA ALA A 88 -6.64 61.79 148.36
C ALA A 88 -7.35 62.08 149.69
N ALA A 89 -6.63 62.25 150.80
CA ALA A 89 -7.18 62.66 152.08
C ALA A 89 -7.78 64.08 152.01
N LEU A 90 -7.01 65.05 151.49
CA LEU A 90 -7.48 66.42 151.24
C LEU A 90 -8.68 66.46 150.28
N TYR A 91 -8.70 65.57 149.28
CA TYR A 91 -9.83 65.47 148.34
C TYR A 91 -11.13 65.08 149.05
N ILE A 92 -11.05 64.13 149.99
CA ILE A 92 -12.20 63.69 150.80
C ILE A 92 -12.66 64.82 151.72
N GLU A 93 -11.74 65.47 152.42
CA GLU A 93 -12.06 66.55 153.37
C GLU A 93 -12.63 67.80 152.71
N LYS A 94 -12.16 68.18 151.52
CA LYS A 94 -12.76 69.28 150.76
C LYS A 94 -14.23 69.04 150.43
N ARG A 95 -14.61 67.77 150.22
CA ARG A 95 -15.99 67.40 149.87
C ARG A 95 -16.87 67.16 151.10
N HIS A 96 -16.23 66.81 152.20
CA HIS A 96 -16.85 66.60 153.50
C HIS A 96 -16.16 67.47 154.56
N PRO A 97 -16.47 68.79 154.62
CA PRO A 97 -15.82 69.73 155.53
C PRO A 97 -15.96 69.37 157.02
N HIS A 98 -16.91 68.48 157.36
CA HIS A 98 -17.13 68.01 158.72
C HIS A 98 -15.92 67.25 159.30
N LEU A 99 -15.05 66.68 158.45
CA LEU A 99 -13.85 65.97 158.89
C LEU A 99 -12.76 66.90 159.44
N ARG A 100 -12.85 68.23 159.26
CA ARG A 100 -11.98 69.26 159.90
C ARG A 100 -10.47 68.96 159.89
N ASN A 101 -9.92 68.49 158.77
CA ASN A 101 -8.51 68.09 158.63
C ASN A 101 -8.07 66.89 159.49
N ASN A 102 -9.01 66.18 160.13
CA ASN A 102 -8.72 65.03 160.97
C ASN A 102 -8.14 63.87 160.14
N LEU A 103 -8.58 63.67 158.89
CA LEU A 103 -8.12 62.59 158.03
C LEU A 103 -6.68 62.79 157.58
N ILE A 104 -6.33 63.98 157.10
CA ILE A 104 -4.96 64.29 156.72
C ILE A 104 -4.04 64.28 157.94
N ASN A 105 -4.45 64.90 159.05
CA ASN A 105 -3.65 64.96 160.26
C ASN A 105 -3.42 63.55 160.83
N SER A 106 -4.43 62.68 160.80
CA SER A 106 -4.28 61.29 161.23
C SER A 106 -3.26 60.53 160.38
N LEU A 107 -3.24 60.77 159.06
CA LEU A 107 -2.28 60.14 158.16
C LEU A 107 -0.86 60.67 158.31
N GLN A 108 -0.69 61.94 158.66
CA GLN A 108 0.62 62.58 158.83
C GLN A 108 1.23 62.38 160.22
N LEU A 109 0.41 62.47 161.28
CA LEU A 109 0.90 62.46 162.66
C LEU A 109 1.12 61.04 163.19
N TYR A 110 0.30 60.05 162.80
CA TYR A 110 0.45 58.69 163.32
C TYR A 110 1.82 58.06 163.01
N PRO A 111 2.36 58.15 161.77
CA PRO A 111 3.70 57.61 161.47
C PRO A 111 4.83 58.23 162.29
N GLN A 112 4.71 59.51 162.67
CA GLN A 112 5.71 60.22 163.47
C GLN A 112 5.73 59.77 164.93
N VAL A 113 4.63 59.22 165.43
CA VAL A 113 4.50 58.71 166.80
C VAL A 113 4.71 57.20 166.87
N ALA A 114 4.47 56.48 165.78
CA ALA A 114 4.67 55.02 165.71
C ALA A 114 6.14 54.60 165.47
N GLY A 115 7.06 55.54 165.22
CA GLY A 115 8.49 55.28 165.05
C GLY A 115 9.21 54.98 166.38
N GLU A 116 10.41 54.39 166.30
CA GLU A 116 11.18 53.93 167.46
C GLU A 116 11.59 55.08 168.43
N GLU A 117 11.65 56.32 167.94
CA GLU A 117 11.84 57.52 168.75
C GLU A 117 10.68 58.52 168.53
N PRO A 118 9.73 58.65 169.48
CA PRO A 118 8.64 59.61 169.35
C PRO A 118 9.18 61.05 169.44
N SER A 119 8.83 61.88 168.45
CA SER A 119 9.28 63.27 168.38
C SER A 119 8.82 64.07 169.62
N PRO A 120 9.72 64.79 170.32
CA PRO A 120 9.39 65.50 171.55
C PRO A 120 8.34 66.59 171.29
N GLY A 121 7.26 66.58 172.07
CA GLY A 121 6.16 67.55 171.97
C GLY A 121 4.83 66.98 171.44
N LEU A 122 4.81 65.73 170.96
CA LEU A 122 3.58 65.07 170.50
C LEU A 122 3.02 64.10 171.55
N SER A 123 1.77 64.32 171.97
CA SER A 123 1.07 63.40 172.87
C SER A 123 0.57 62.18 172.11
N THR A 124 1.16 61.01 172.37
CA THR A 124 0.77 59.73 171.75
C THR A 124 -0.70 59.39 171.99
N SER A 125 -1.21 59.68 173.18
CA SER A 125 -2.62 59.44 173.52
C SER A 125 -3.58 60.28 172.68
N MET A 126 -3.23 61.54 172.39
CA MET A 126 -4.06 62.46 171.61
C MET A 126 -4.06 62.10 170.12
N VAL A 127 -2.91 61.70 169.57
CA VAL A 127 -2.82 61.22 168.16
C VAL A 127 -3.60 59.91 167.98
N LEU A 128 -3.54 58.98 168.93
CA LEU A 128 -4.35 57.75 168.90
C LEU A 128 -5.85 58.03 169.07
N ALA A 129 -6.22 58.99 169.91
CA ALA A 129 -7.62 59.41 170.05
C ALA A 129 -8.14 60.07 168.76
N LEU A 130 -7.33 60.94 168.13
CA LEU A 130 -7.63 61.54 166.83
C LEU A 130 -7.85 60.45 165.76
N LEU A 131 -6.92 59.49 165.66
CA LEU A 131 -6.99 58.38 164.72
C LEU A 131 -8.29 57.56 164.88
N ARG A 132 -8.67 57.24 166.13
CA ARG A 132 -9.93 56.54 166.42
C ARG A 132 -11.17 57.35 166.08
N SER A 133 -11.15 58.66 166.34
CA SER A 133 -12.25 59.56 165.95
C SER A 133 -12.40 59.60 164.43
N THR A 134 -11.30 59.80 163.71
CA THR A 134 -11.25 59.79 162.25
C THR A 134 -11.74 58.47 161.68
N ARG A 135 -11.33 57.33 162.24
CA ARG A 135 -11.82 56.01 161.82
C ARG A 135 -13.34 55.90 161.95
N LYS A 136 -13.90 56.37 163.07
CA LYS A 136 -15.35 56.33 163.33
C LYS A 136 -16.13 57.23 162.36
N GLU A 137 -15.60 58.41 162.06
CA GLU A 137 -16.17 59.33 161.06
C GLU A 137 -16.10 58.75 159.65
N LEU A 138 -15.00 58.07 159.28
CA LEU A 138 -14.86 57.40 157.99
C LEU A 138 -15.80 56.20 157.81
N GLN A 139 -16.15 55.47 158.88
CA GLN A 139 -17.08 54.34 158.78
C GLN A 139 -18.47 54.74 158.31
N ALA A 140 -18.87 56.00 158.51
CA ALA A 140 -20.13 56.54 158.01
C ALA A 140 -20.09 56.85 156.49
N LEU A 141 -18.91 56.93 155.87
CA LEU A 141 -18.73 57.31 154.48
C LEU A 141 -18.50 56.10 153.58
N ARG A 142 -19.19 56.04 152.43
CA ARG A 142 -18.97 55.03 151.38
C ARG A 142 -18.11 55.59 150.27
N VAL A 143 -17.14 54.80 149.78
CA VAL A 143 -16.18 55.21 148.73
C VAL A 143 -16.89 55.51 147.41
N GLU A 144 -18.06 54.89 147.19
CA GLU A 144 -18.88 54.98 145.99
C GLU A 144 -19.45 56.38 145.75
N GLU A 145 -19.81 57.10 146.81
CA GLU A 145 -20.51 58.40 146.74
C GLU A 145 -19.52 59.57 146.64
N LEU A 146 -18.24 59.35 146.93
CA LEU A 146 -17.21 60.38 147.01
C LEU A 146 -16.70 60.88 145.65
N ILE A 147 -16.92 60.13 144.56
CA ILE A 147 -16.41 60.44 143.22
C ILE A 147 -17.58 60.51 142.20
N PRO A 148 -17.86 61.66 141.56
CA PRO A 148 -18.92 61.79 140.57
C PRO A 148 -18.56 61.05 139.28
N THR A 149 -19.48 60.22 138.78
CA THR A 149 -19.31 59.44 137.54
C THR A 149 -19.86 60.12 136.28
N THR A 150 -20.34 61.36 136.39
CA THR A 150 -21.03 62.10 135.32
C THR A 150 -20.16 62.30 134.07
N ARG A 151 -18.85 62.55 134.23
CA ARG A 151 -17.92 62.71 133.09
C ARG A 151 -17.80 61.44 132.26
N ILE A 152 -17.69 60.28 132.91
CA ILE A 152 -17.59 58.99 132.22
C ILE A 152 -18.89 58.67 131.50
N GLN A 153 -20.04 58.94 132.11
CA GLN A 153 -21.33 58.77 131.44
C GLN A 153 -21.49 59.68 130.22
N ALA A 154 -20.93 60.89 130.25
CA ALA A 154 -20.90 61.78 129.09
C ALA A 154 -19.98 61.23 127.98
N SER A 155 -18.78 60.76 128.33
CA SER A 155 -17.85 60.11 127.39
C SER A 155 -18.44 58.83 126.78
N LEU A 156 -19.16 58.03 127.56
CA LEU A 156 -19.84 56.81 127.09
C LEU A 156 -20.97 57.15 126.12
N ARG A 157 -21.77 58.19 126.41
CA ARG A 157 -22.83 58.68 125.51
C ARG A 157 -22.24 59.19 124.20
N LEU A 158 -21.15 59.96 124.26
CA LEU A 158 -20.47 60.47 123.07
C LEU A 158 -19.87 59.34 122.23
N LEU A 159 -19.26 58.34 122.88
CA LEU A 159 -18.79 57.12 122.20
C LEU A 159 -19.95 56.42 121.48
N GLY A 160 -21.11 56.28 122.12
CA GLY A 160 -22.31 55.74 121.48
C GLY A 160 -22.75 56.53 120.25
N ILE A 161 -22.79 57.86 120.34
CA ILE A 161 -23.19 58.75 119.22
C ILE A 161 -22.25 58.60 118.01
N VAL A 162 -20.94 58.45 118.24
CA VAL A 162 -19.96 58.27 117.15
C VAL A 162 -19.93 56.83 116.62
N PHE A 163 -20.15 55.85 117.49
CA PHE A 163 -20.09 54.44 117.13
C PHE A 163 -21.24 54.00 116.21
N VAL A 164 -22.48 54.46 116.48
CA VAL A 164 -23.67 54.08 115.69
C VAL A 164 -23.53 54.40 114.18
N PRO A 165 -23.18 55.63 113.74
CA PRO A 165 -23.03 55.94 112.32
C PRO A 165 -21.86 55.20 111.68
N VAL A 166 -20.72 55.04 112.38
CA VAL A 166 -19.59 54.27 111.86
C VAL A 166 -19.98 52.80 111.67
N LEU A 167 -20.71 52.21 112.63
CA LEU A 167 -21.22 50.84 112.52
C LEU A 167 -22.20 50.69 111.35
N ALA A 168 -23.07 51.67 111.12
CA ALA A 168 -23.99 51.66 109.97
C ALA A 168 -23.22 51.64 108.65
N VAL A 169 -22.20 52.49 108.48
CA VAL A 169 -21.37 52.50 107.26
C VAL A 169 -20.65 51.16 107.05
N VAL A 170 -20.13 50.55 108.12
CA VAL A 170 -19.48 49.24 108.05
C VAL A 170 -20.45 48.12 107.63
N LEU A 171 -21.71 48.16 108.11
CA LEU A 171 -22.72 47.17 107.75
C LEU A 171 -23.22 47.32 106.31
N PHE A 172 -23.41 48.55 105.83
CA PHE A 172 -23.83 48.79 104.45
C PHE A 172 -22.69 48.62 103.44
N ASN A 173 -21.44 48.82 103.85
CA ASN A 173 -20.28 48.70 102.97
C ASN A 173 -19.13 47.96 103.68
N PRO A 174 -19.21 46.62 103.79
CA PRO A 174 -18.19 45.82 104.48
C PRO A 174 -16.82 45.89 103.78
N SER A 175 -16.78 46.13 102.46
CA SER A 175 -15.53 46.36 101.71
C SER A 175 -14.76 47.58 102.20
N SER A 176 -15.45 48.62 102.68
CA SER A 176 -14.82 49.85 103.15
C SER A 176 -13.83 49.63 104.29
N VAL A 177 -14.06 48.61 105.14
CA VAL A 177 -13.15 48.27 106.25
C VAL A 177 -11.80 47.78 105.72
N GLY A 178 -11.83 46.83 104.79
CA GLY A 178 -10.60 46.28 104.20
C GLY A 178 -9.82 47.34 103.42
N GLU A 179 -10.52 48.28 102.80
CA GLU A 179 -9.93 49.33 101.99
C GLU A 179 -9.28 50.42 102.85
N THR A 180 -9.96 50.94 103.88
CA THR A 180 -9.36 51.89 104.83
C THR A 180 -8.18 51.27 105.56
N PHE A 181 -8.25 49.98 105.89
CA PHE A 181 -7.12 49.25 106.48
C PHE A 181 -5.97 49.08 105.49
N SER A 182 -6.25 48.85 104.20
CA SER A 182 -5.22 48.75 103.17
C SER A 182 -4.44 50.04 102.95
N LEU A 183 -5.07 51.22 103.14
CA LEU A 183 -4.40 52.52 103.06
C LEU A 183 -3.35 52.70 104.18
N LEU A 184 -3.59 52.11 105.35
CA LEU A 184 -2.65 52.12 106.48
C LEU A 184 -1.49 51.13 106.28
N VAL A 185 -1.77 49.94 105.72
CA VAL A 185 -0.77 48.86 105.62
C VAL A 185 0.04 48.92 104.32
N ARG A 186 -0.51 49.47 103.23
CA ARG A 186 0.14 49.53 101.90
C ARG A 186 0.02 50.92 101.25
N PRO A 187 0.62 51.96 101.85
CA PRO A 187 0.44 53.35 101.39
C PRO A 187 1.06 53.67 100.02
N LEU A 188 1.96 52.83 99.51
CA LEU A 188 2.74 53.07 98.27
C LEU A 188 2.18 52.37 97.02
N LYS A 189 1.10 51.59 97.14
CA LYS A 189 0.56 50.76 96.04
C LYS A 189 0.00 51.58 94.87
N ASP A 190 -0.40 52.83 95.13
CA ASP A 190 -1.23 53.63 94.23
C ASP A 190 -0.48 54.78 93.51
N LEU A 191 0.85 54.74 93.47
CA LEU A 191 1.68 55.70 92.74
C LEU A 191 1.70 55.39 91.22
N PRO A 192 1.69 56.39 90.32
CA PRO A 192 1.73 56.16 88.86
C PRO A 192 3.08 55.58 88.38
N PRO A 193 3.09 54.61 87.42
CA PRO A 193 4.31 53.99 86.88
C PRO A 193 4.96 54.80 85.73
N SER A 194 6.29 54.73 85.56
CA SER A 194 7.10 55.65 84.73
C SER A 194 7.84 55.05 83.52
N GLU A 195 7.57 53.81 83.07
CA GLU A 195 8.36 53.13 82.00
C GLU A 195 7.49 52.47 80.89
N THR A 196 8.01 52.40 79.64
CA THR A 196 7.40 51.76 78.44
C THR A 196 8.25 50.58 77.96
N THR A 197 7.67 49.38 77.80
CA THR A 197 8.34 48.17 77.27
C THR A 197 7.79 47.75 75.90
N ILE A 198 8.67 47.41 74.94
CA ILE A 198 8.32 47.07 73.53
C ILE A 198 8.70 45.61 73.21
N ASP A 199 7.72 44.78 72.83
CA ASP A 199 7.94 43.42 72.31
C ASP A 199 7.74 43.40 70.77
N VAL A 200 8.64 42.74 70.03
CA VAL A 200 8.69 42.77 68.55
C VAL A 200 8.59 41.36 67.98
N MET A 201 7.84 41.19 66.89
CA MET A 201 7.73 39.96 66.11
C MET A 201 7.92 40.24 64.60
N PRO A 202 8.72 39.43 63.87
CA PRO A 202 9.52 38.31 64.36
C PRO A 202 10.74 38.75 65.21
N LYS A 203 11.35 37.81 65.94
CA LYS A 203 12.59 38.03 66.73
C LYS A 203 13.81 37.57 65.93
N GLY A 204 14.00 38.21 64.78
CA GLY A 204 14.92 37.76 63.74
C GLY A 204 14.27 36.74 62.79
N ALA A 205 14.69 36.76 61.53
CA ALA A 205 14.16 35.86 60.49
C ALA A 205 15.21 35.64 59.40
N ARG A 206 15.06 34.52 58.66
CA ARG A 206 15.75 34.30 57.38
C ARG A 206 14.72 34.39 56.28
N VAL A 207 14.93 35.29 55.34
CA VAL A 207 13.99 35.53 54.25
C VAL A 207 14.72 35.49 52.93
N VAL A 208 13.99 35.15 51.88
CA VAL A 208 14.53 35.16 50.54
C VAL A 208 14.78 36.60 50.11
N ARG A 209 15.87 36.85 49.37
CA ARG A 209 16.09 38.17 48.75
C ARG A 209 14.87 38.63 47.95
N GLY A 210 14.46 39.88 48.12
CA GLY A 210 13.26 40.48 47.52
C GLY A 210 11.95 40.18 48.27
N ALA A 211 11.97 39.38 49.34
CA ALA A 211 10.77 39.11 50.13
C ALA A 211 10.29 40.37 50.88
N ILE A 212 8.99 40.42 51.15
CA ILE A 212 8.34 41.44 51.96
C ILE A 212 8.25 40.93 53.39
N LEU A 213 8.70 41.71 54.37
CA LEU A 213 8.58 41.36 55.79
C LEU A 213 7.76 42.39 56.53
N THR A 214 6.73 41.92 57.25
CA THR A 214 5.95 42.74 58.18
C THR A 214 6.49 42.56 59.59
N VAL A 215 6.90 43.64 60.24
CA VAL A 215 7.36 43.68 61.62
C VAL A 215 6.26 44.27 62.49
N ALA A 216 5.78 43.48 63.45
CA ALA A 216 4.78 43.89 64.43
C ALA A 216 5.44 44.20 65.78
N ALA A 217 4.96 45.21 66.48
CA ALA A 217 5.43 45.57 67.83
C ALA A 217 4.26 45.79 68.78
N LYS A 218 4.42 45.44 70.06
CA LYS A 218 3.45 45.63 71.14
C LYS A 218 4.09 46.38 72.30
N ALA A 219 3.58 47.57 72.61
CA ALA A 219 3.94 48.34 73.80
C ALA A 219 3.10 47.94 75.03
N SER A 220 3.74 47.95 76.19
CA SER A 220 3.15 47.76 77.52
C SER A 220 3.72 48.79 78.51
N GLY A 221 2.96 49.15 79.56
CA GLY A 221 3.29 50.28 80.44
C GLY A 221 2.66 51.59 79.94
N ALA A 222 3.44 52.67 79.81
CA ALA A 222 2.97 53.89 79.17
C ALA A 222 2.88 53.72 77.64
N ILE A 223 1.66 53.72 77.09
CA ILE A 223 1.43 53.46 75.66
C ILE A 223 1.81 54.70 74.83
N PRO A 224 2.80 54.61 73.93
CA PRO A 224 3.24 55.73 73.12
C PRO A 224 2.24 56.03 71.99
N LYS A 225 2.20 57.28 71.52
CA LYS A 225 1.34 57.70 70.40
C LYS A 225 1.86 57.25 69.01
N SER A 226 3.17 57.00 68.89
CA SER A 226 3.81 56.57 67.64
C SER A 226 5.06 55.70 67.91
N MET A 227 5.39 54.81 66.96
CA MET A 227 6.61 54.01 66.95
C MET A 227 7.28 54.09 65.57
N GLU A 228 8.60 53.96 65.54
CA GLU A 228 9.40 53.86 64.32
C GLU A 228 10.13 52.53 64.27
N LEU A 229 10.10 51.87 63.11
CA LEU A 229 10.97 50.76 62.76
C LEU A 229 12.27 51.34 62.19
N ILE A 230 13.38 51.10 62.88
CA ILE A 230 14.71 51.55 62.47
C ILE A 230 15.48 50.34 61.97
N PHE A 231 16.00 50.40 60.74
CA PHE A 231 16.80 49.33 60.16
C PHE A 231 18.00 49.85 59.35
N TRP A 232 19.04 49.03 59.25
CA TRP A 232 20.26 49.36 58.51
C TRP A 232 20.93 48.10 57.96
N SER A 233 21.60 48.23 56.81
CA SER A 233 22.39 47.14 56.22
C SER A 233 23.78 47.06 56.86
N GLU A 234 24.30 45.84 56.99
CA GLU A 234 25.67 45.62 57.46
C GLU A 234 26.60 45.68 56.23
N ALA A 235 27.36 46.78 56.10
CA ALA A 235 28.31 46.94 55.01
C ALA A 235 29.48 45.96 55.19
N SER A 236 29.69 45.10 54.20
CA SER A 236 30.86 44.23 54.11
C SER A 236 32.07 45.07 53.71
N GLY A 237 33.01 45.28 54.63
CA GLY A 237 34.25 46.02 54.39
C GLY A 237 34.10 47.54 54.58
N GLY A 238 34.87 48.10 55.51
CA GLY A 238 34.71 49.47 55.98
C GLY A 238 34.92 50.55 54.92
N GLN A 239 33.94 51.46 54.83
CA GLN A 239 34.04 52.92 54.60
C GLN A 239 32.76 53.57 54.02
N GLU A 240 31.63 52.86 53.91
CA GLU A 240 30.31 53.49 53.72
C GLU A 240 29.55 53.60 55.05
N LYS A 241 29.10 54.81 55.40
CA LYS A 241 28.15 55.01 56.52
C LYS A 241 26.85 54.28 56.15
N ALA A 242 26.54 53.18 56.86
CA ALA A 242 25.28 52.47 56.69
C ALA A 242 24.12 53.47 56.80
N ALA A 243 23.36 53.66 55.71
CA ALA A 243 22.17 54.49 55.72
C ALA A 243 21.17 53.87 56.70
N VAL A 244 20.89 54.59 57.79
CA VAL A 244 19.89 54.19 58.77
C VAL A 244 18.54 54.65 58.25
N GLU A 245 17.72 53.71 57.84
CA GLU A 245 16.37 53.97 57.37
C GLU A 245 15.39 53.86 58.53
N ARG A 246 14.39 54.75 58.54
CA ARG A 246 13.36 54.82 59.57
C ARG A 246 12.01 54.78 58.90
N LEU A 247 11.17 53.85 59.32
CA LEU A 247 9.84 53.66 58.76
C LEU A 247 8.81 53.82 59.88
N PRO A 248 7.87 54.79 59.77
CA PRO A 248 6.83 54.97 60.78
C PRO A 248 5.94 53.73 60.82
N MET A 249 5.66 53.22 62.02
CA MET A 249 4.75 52.08 62.19
C MET A 249 3.30 52.56 62.28
N GLU A 250 2.40 51.87 61.60
CA GLU A 250 0.96 52.10 61.68
C GLU A 250 0.43 51.59 63.03
N ALA A 251 -0.37 52.41 63.71
CA ALA A 251 -0.98 52.06 64.99
C ALA A 251 -2.25 51.22 64.77
N LEU A 252 -2.27 50.00 65.33
CA LEU A 252 -3.36 49.03 65.19
C LEU A 252 -4.32 49.00 66.40
N GLY A 253 -4.14 49.91 67.37
CA GLY A 253 -4.91 49.96 68.62
C GLY A 253 -4.32 49.10 69.75
N GLU A 254 -4.70 49.37 71.01
CA GLU A 254 -4.25 48.64 72.22
C GLU A 254 -2.72 48.51 72.38
N GLY A 255 -1.96 49.51 71.94
CA GLY A 255 -0.49 49.49 71.99
C GLY A 255 0.17 48.58 70.96
N LYS A 256 -0.53 48.12 69.92
CA LYS A 256 0.04 47.35 68.81
C LYS A 256 0.39 48.26 67.61
N PHE A 257 1.52 47.98 66.97
CA PHE A 257 2.06 48.72 65.84
C PHE A 257 2.57 47.76 64.75
N SER A 258 2.51 48.15 63.47
CA SER A 258 3.01 47.34 62.36
C SER A 258 3.72 48.19 61.31
N ALA A 259 4.83 47.69 60.76
CA ALA A 259 5.54 48.29 59.64
C ALA A 259 6.04 47.22 58.67
N THR A 260 5.98 47.52 57.38
CA THR A 260 6.35 46.57 56.33
C THR A 260 7.58 47.05 55.57
N ILE A 261 8.66 46.26 55.60
CA ILE A 261 9.84 46.46 54.75
C ILE A 261 9.55 45.80 53.41
N ARG A 262 9.49 46.62 52.34
CA ARG A 262 9.28 46.15 50.97
C ARG A 262 10.65 45.77 50.39
N GLU A 263 10.72 44.57 49.80
CA GLU A 263 11.84 44.11 48.97
C GLU A 263 13.23 44.05 49.67
N ILE A 264 13.46 43.03 50.50
CA ILE A 264 14.71 42.89 51.26
C ILE A 264 15.84 42.33 50.40
N GLN A 265 16.76 43.18 49.93
CA GLN A 265 17.85 42.77 49.02
C GLN A 265 19.12 42.29 49.74
N LYS A 266 19.44 42.85 50.91
CA LYS A 266 20.64 42.53 51.70
C LYS A 266 20.27 42.20 53.14
N SER A 267 21.12 41.44 53.83
CA SER A 267 20.96 41.18 55.27
C SER A 267 21.05 42.49 56.05
N LEU A 268 20.13 42.69 56.99
CA LEU A 268 19.96 43.95 57.70
C LEU A 268 19.64 43.71 59.17
N ARG A 269 19.92 44.70 60.02
CA ARG A 269 19.53 44.70 61.43
C ARG A 269 18.39 45.67 61.62
N TYR A 270 17.42 45.31 62.45
CA TYR A 270 16.27 46.16 62.75
C TYR A 270 15.92 46.19 64.23
N ARG A 271 15.32 47.30 64.67
CA ARG A 271 14.77 47.49 66.01
C ARG A 271 13.58 48.44 65.94
N VAL A 272 12.71 48.39 66.95
CA VAL A 272 11.58 49.31 67.09
C VAL A 272 11.87 50.29 68.22
N ALA A 273 11.57 51.56 68.02
CA ALA A 273 11.83 52.61 69.00
C ALA A 273 10.69 53.63 69.09
N THR A 274 10.55 54.24 70.27
CA THR A 274 9.65 55.37 70.54
C THR A 274 10.28 56.29 71.60
N GLY A 275 10.68 57.49 71.20
CA GLY A 275 11.42 58.42 72.07
C GLY A 275 12.71 57.77 72.63
N PRO A 276 12.90 57.72 73.97
CA PRO A 276 14.07 57.11 74.60
C PRO A 276 13.98 55.58 74.75
N PHE A 277 12.84 54.95 74.47
CA PHE A 277 12.61 53.52 74.67
C PHE A 277 12.77 52.75 73.35
N SER A 278 13.54 51.64 73.37
CA SER A 278 13.81 50.84 72.17
C SER A 278 13.83 49.34 72.49
N SER A 279 13.43 48.53 71.51
CA SER A 279 13.59 47.08 71.56
C SER A 279 15.06 46.65 71.40
N PRO A 280 15.39 45.38 71.72
CA PRO A 280 16.63 44.77 71.25
C PRO A 280 16.75 44.84 69.72
N THR A 281 17.99 44.81 69.23
CA THR A 281 18.28 44.72 67.80
C THR A 281 18.18 43.28 67.33
N TYR A 282 17.41 43.04 66.27
CA TYR A 282 17.24 41.74 65.63
C TYR A 282 17.92 41.69 64.27
N PHE A 283 18.42 40.51 63.87
CA PHE A 283 19.08 40.29 62.59
C PHE A 283 18.12 39.64 61.59
N LEU A 284 18.10 40.18 60.38
CA LEU A 284 17.36 39.67 59.24
C LEU A 284 18.35 39.23 58.17
N GLU A 285 18.43 37.93 57.94
CA GLU A 285 19.36 37.36 56.96
C GLU A 285 18.65 37.21 55.61
N ALA A 286 19.20 37.83 54.56
CA ALA A 286 18.69 37.74 53.21
C ALA A 286 19.41 36.61 52.45
N VAL A 287 18.75 35.46 52.35
CA VAL A 287 19.32 34.23 51.76
C VAL A 287 18.85 34.10 50.31
N GLU A 288 19.76 33.76 49.40
CA GLU A 288 19.39 33.42 48.01
C GLU A 288 18.69 32.06 47.92
N ARG A 289 17.75 31.88 46.99
CA ARG A 289 17.18 30.55 46.71
C ARG A 289 18.20 29.68 45.95
N PRO A 290 18.14 28.35 46.10
CA PRO A 290 18.84 27.48 45.15
C PRO A 290 18.24 27.72 43.75
N GLU A 291 19.09 27.96 42.76
CA GLU A 291 18.68 28.14 41.36
C GLU A 291 19.41 27.13 40.49
N ILE A 292 18.85 26.81 39.32
CA ILE A 292 19.40 25.80 38.42
C ILE A 292 20.22 26.49 37.34
N ALA A 293 21.51 26.16 37.30
CA ALA A 293 22.47 26.62 36.30
C ALA A 293 22.91 25.47 35.39
N ASN A 294 23.33 25.80 34.17
CA ASN A 294 23.96 24.86 33.22
C ASN A 294 23.14 23.59 32.96
N LEU A 295 21.84 23.75 32.68
CA LEU A 295 20.99 22.65 32.26
C LEU A 295 21.41 22.14 30.87
N LYS A 296 21.66 20.84 30.81
CA LYS A 296 22.09 20.11 29.61
C LYS A 296 21.22 18.87 29.45
N LEU A 297 20.70 18.68 28.25
CA LEU A 297 19.96 17.49 27.86
C LEU A 297 20.78 16.69 26.86
N THR A 298 20.96 15.40 27.10
CA THR A 298 21.49 14.46 26.12
C THR A 298 20.37 13.51 25.70
N LEU A 299 19.95 13.64 24.45
CA LEU A 299 18.95 12.79 23.82
C LEU A 299 19.63 11.57 23.21
N TYR A 300 19.17 10.39 23.61
CA TYR A 300 19.53 9.12 23.00
C TYR A 300 18.32 8.63 22.19
N PRO A 301 18.34 8.76 20.85
CA PRO A 301 17.29 8.23 19.99
C PRO A 301 17.14 6.70 20.15
N PRO A 302 15.96 6.14 19.84
CA PRO A 302 15.77 4.69 19.85
C PRO A 302 16.77 3.97 18.93
N HIS A 303 17.21 2.77 19.33
CA HIS A 303 18.24 2.03 18.60
C HIS A 303 17.90 1.76 17.12
N TYR A 304 16.62 1.58 16.79
CA TYR A 304 16.16 1.30 15.42
C TYR A 304 16.46 2.46 14.45
N THR A 305 16.48 3.70 14.95
CA THR A 305 16.71 4.91 14.14
C THR A 305 18.16 5.06 13.65
N GLY A 306 19.12 4.39 14.28
CA GLY A 306 20.55 4.52 13.96
C GLY A 306 21.14 5.92 14.18
N LEU A 307 20.40 6.87 14.75
CA LEU A 307 20.85 8.25 14.93
C LEU A 307 21.84 8.40 16.11
N PRO A 308 22.87 9.26 15.99
CA PRO A 308 23.79 9.55 17.09
C PRO A 308 23.09 10.32 18.21
N ALA A 309 23.61 10.19 19.44
CA ALA A 309 23.10 10.95 20.57
C ALA A 309 23.34 12.46 20.39
N GLN A 310 22.31 13.27 20.64
CA GLN A 310 22.37 14.72 20.50
C GLN A 310 22.44 15.39 21.87
N THR A 311 23.35 16.34 22.04
CA THR A 311 23.45 17.14 23.25
C THR A 311 22.92 18.54 22.98
N ILE A 312 21.99 18.99 23.81
CA ILE A 312 21.34 20.30 23.71
C ILE A 312 21.59 21.05 25.02
N HIS A 313 22.00 22.32 24.90
CA HIS A 313 22.13 23.23 26.03
C HIS A 313 20.79 23.95 26.25
N GLY A 314 20.30 23.96 27.48
CA GLY A 314 18.95 24.44 27.82
C GLY A 314 17.98 23.30 28.12
N GLY A 315 16.74 23.65 28.45
CA GLY A 315 15.73 22.67 28.88
C GLY A 315 14.70 22.27 27.81
N ASN A 316 14.64 22.96 26.67
CA ASN A 316 13.75 22.59 25.58
C ASN A 316 14.46 21.64 24.61
N ALA A 317 13.78 20.57 24.23
CA ALA A 317 14.33 19.58 23.32
C ALA A 317 13.23 18.94 22.47
N GLU A 318 13.59 18.52 21.26
CA GLU A 318 12.73 17.77 20.36
C GLU A 318 13.35 16.38 20.16
N GLY A 319 12.55 15.32 20.29
CA GLY A 319 13.02 13.95 20.16
C GLY A 319 11.99 13.02 19.56
N ILE A 320 12.45 11.91 18.99
CA ILE A 320 11.61 10.84 18.45
C ILE A 320 10.96 10.09 19.61
N ARG A 321 9.76 9.54 19.40
CA ARG A 321 9.07 8.69 20.38
C ARG A 321 9.96 7.54 20.86
N GLY A 322 10.07 7.37 22.17
CA GLY A 322 10.95 6.38 22.81
C GLY A 322 12.39 6.84 23.04
N SER A 323 12.74 8.08 22.68
CA SER A 323 14.06 8.65 22.99
C SER A 323 14.27 8.74 24.51
N THR A 324 15.44 8.33 24.98
CA THR A 324 15.84 8.50 26.38
C THR A 324 16.52 9.85 26.53
N VAL A 325 15.97 10.72 27.37
CA VAL A 325 16.52 12.03 27.69
C VAL A 325 17.26 11.93 29.01
N ARG A 326 18.57 12.12 28.95
CA ARG A 326 19.43 12.26 30.13
C ARG A 326 19.58 13.74 30.45
N LEU A 327 19.16 14.13 31.64
CA LEU A 327 19.21 15.48 32.14
C LEU A 327 20.37 15.63 33.11
N GLU A 328 21.22 16.63 32.87
CA GLU A 328 22.31 17.04 33.75
C GLU A 328 22.17 18.52 34.07
N ALA A 329 22.12 18.87 35.34
CA ALA A 329 22.00 20.25 35.81
C ALA A 329 22.93 20.50 37.00
N VAL A 330 23.23 21.77 37.27
CA VAL A 330 24.03 22.18 38.43
C VAL A 330 23.23 23.20 39.24
N SER A 331 23.00 22.93 40.52
CA SER A 331 22.39 23.90 41.43
C SER A 331 23.43 24.93 41.89
N THR A 332 23.02 26.20 42.04
CA THR A 332 23.89 27.26 42.58
C THR A 332 24.31 26.97 44.02
N LYS A 333 23.45 26.29 44.79
CA LYS A 333 23.65 25.87 46.18
C LYS A 333 23.56 24.36 46.36
N GLU A 334 24.04 23.86 47.49
CA GLU A 334 23.85 22.46 47.89
C GLU A 334 22.37 22.20 48.19
N VAL A 335 21.84 21.10 47.65
CA VAL A 335 20.42 20.74 47.73
C VAL A 335 20.26 19.36 48.35
N VAL A 336 19.18 19.15 49.09
CA VAL A 336 18.90 17.89 49.81
C VAL A 336 17.74 17.13 49.16
N LYS A 337 16.90 17.83 48.39
CA LYS A 337 15.80 17.24 47.61
C LYS A 337 15.80 17.82 46.21
N ALA A 338 15.66 16.96 45.21
CA ALA A 338 15.60 17.33 43.81
C ALA A 338 14.66 16.36 43.06
N LYS A 339 13.74 16.91 42.27
CA LYS A 339 12.78 16.13 41.48
C LYS A 339 12.41 16.85 40.19
N ILE A 340 12.04 16.08 39.19
CA ILE A 340 11.37 16.55 37.98
C ILE A 340 9.87 16.44 38.23
N VAL A 341 9.12 17.52 38.02
CA VAL A 341 7.66 17.53 38.06
C VAL A 341 7.16 17.66 36.63
N LEU A 342 6.35 16.71 36.19
CA LEU A 342 5.76 16.65 34.86
C LEU A 342 4.33 17.20 34.86
N ASP A 343 3.80 17.62 33.70
CA ASP A 343 2.45 18.22 33.56
C ASP A 343 1.29 17.42 34.18
N GLN A 344 1.42 16.10 34.33
CA GLN A 344 0.40 15.22 34.92
C GLN A 344 0.56 15.04 36.44
N GLY A 345 1.41 15.84 37.10
CA GLY A 345 1.73 15.72 38.52
C GLY A 345 2.64 14.53 38.86
N ARG A 346 3.14 13.81 37.85
CA ARG A 346 4.10 12.72 38.04
C ARG A 346 5.46 13.28 38.43
N GLU A 347 6.00 12.79 39.53
CA GLU A 347 7.30 13.21 40.05
C GLU A 347 8.37 12.15 39.76
N VAL A 348 9.50 12.57 39.20
CA VAL A 348 10.67 11.71 38.97
C VAL A 348 11.81 12.20 39.86
N PRO A 349 12.32 11.39 40.81
CA PRO A 349 13.42 11.81 41.68
C PRO A 349 14.71 12.01 40.88
N LEU A 350 15.46 13.07 41.20
CA LEU A 350 16.79 13.30 40.64
C LEU A 350 17.86 12.75 41.57
N ARG A 351 18.92 12.18 40.98
CA ARG A 351 20.13 11.84 41.73
C ARG A 351 20.91 13.11 42.03
N ILE A 352 21.23 13.29 43.31
CA ILE A 352 21.99 14.45 43.81
C ILE A 352 23.42 14.00 44.11
N ASP A 353 24.39 14.71 43.55
CA ASP A 353 25.82 14.55 43.82
C ASP A 353 26.44 15.92 44.12
N GLY A 354 26.39 16.32 45.39
CA GLY A 354 26.72 17.68 45.85
C GLY A 354 25.81 18.73 45.21
N ARG A 355 26.35 19.47 44.22
CA ARG A 355 25.60 20.46 43.43
C ARG A 355 25.12 19.94 42.07
N ARG A 356 25.55 18.74 41.66
CA ARG A 356 25.16 18.15 40.37
C ARG A 356 23.88 17.34 40.51
N LEU A 357 23.00 17.49 39.53
CA LEU A 357 21.71 16.84 39.45
C LEU A 357 21.65 16.02 38.18
N GLN A 358 21.26 14.75 38.30
CA GLN A 358 21.12 13.83 37.17
C GLN A 358 19.77 13.12 37.21
N GLY A 359 19.12 13.03 36.05
CA GLY A 359 17.85 12.33 35.89
C GLY A 359 17.71 11.75 34.49
N ASN A 360 16.95 10.67 34.38
CA ASN A 360 16.61 10.06 33.11
C ASN A 360 15.09 10.04 32.95
N LEU A 361 14.61 10.39 31.77
CA LEU A 361 13.21 10.31 31.39
C LEU A 361 13.09 9.76 29.97
N VAL A 362 11.98 9.10 29.64
CA VAL A 362 11.73 8.58 28.30
C VAL A 362 10.60 9.39 27.67
N LEU A 363 10.83 9.88 26.45
CA LEU A 363 9.90 10.75 25.73
C LEU A 363 8.89 9.91 24.93
N PHE A 364 7.68 9.72 25.44
CA PHE A 364 6.60 9.03 24.71
C PHE A 364 5.55 9.98 24.14
N GLN A 365 5.37 11.15 24.75
CA GLN A 365 4.38 12.15 24.38
C GLN A 365 4.96 13.55 24.60
N PRO A 366 4.50 14.58 23.87
CA PRO A 366 4.86 15.96 24.17
C PRO A 366 4.51 16.30 25.62
N GLN A 367 5.46 16.85 26.36
CA GLN A 367 5.27 17.09 27.80
C GLN A 367 6.10 18.27 28.26
N ARG A 368 5.53 19.10 29.15
CA ARG A 368 6.30 20.09 29.88
C ARG A 368 6.76 19.53 31.22
N TYR A 369 7.94 19.98 31.62
CA TYR A 369 8.54 19.58 32.88
C TYR A 369 9.16 20.78 33.60
N GLN A 370 9.17 20.70 34.91
CA GLN A 370 9.78 21.66 35.81
C GLN A 370 10.77 20.94 36.71
N LEU A 371 11.89 21.59 36.96
CA LEU A 371 12.87 21.10 37.91
C LEU A 371 12.61 21.76 39.25
N TRP A 372 12.39 20.93 40.27
CA TRP A 372 12.14 21.38 41.63
C TRP A 372 13.30 20.93 42.52
N VAL A 373 13.91 21.89 43.21
CA VAL A 373 15.00 21.64 44.15
C VAL A 373 14.76 22.37 45.46
N ALA A 374 15.20 21.78 46.56
CA ALA A 374 15.16 22.39 47.88
C ALA A 374 16.50 22.23 48.62
N ASP A 375 16.92 23.31 49.27
CA ASP A 375 18.11 23.33 50.12
C ASP A 375 17.84 22.75 51.53
N ALA A 376 18.89 22.68 52.36
CA ALA A 376 18.79 22.18 53.72
C ALA A 376 17.96 23.09 54.65
N LEU A 377 17.75 24.36 54.26
CA LEU A 377 16.98 25.35 54.99
C LEU A 377 15.50 25.36 54.58
N GLY A 378 15.10 24.53 53.61
CA GLY A 378 13.74 24.41 53.13
C GLY A 378 13.34 25.43 52.04
N PHE A 379 14.27 26.24 51.53
CA PHE A 379 14.01 27.16 50.44
C PHE A 379 14.00 26.42 49.10
N GLN A 380 12.99 26.72 48.29
CA GLN A 380 12.77 26.13 46.97
C GLN A 380 13.21 27.08 45.86
N ASN A 381 13.56 26.53 44.70
CA ASN A 381 13.84 27.32 43.50
C ASN A 381 12.58 27.94 42.90
N SER A 382 12.75 28.86 41.95
CA SER A 382 11.66 29.36 41.10
C SER A 382 11.59 28.48 39.83
N PRO A 383 10.66 27.51 39.73
CA PRO A 383 10.74 26.49 38.68
C PRO A 383 10.49 27.10 37.30
N ILE A 384 11.43 26.86 36.37
CA ILE A 384 11.29 27.22 34.96
C ILE A 384 10.59 26.06 34.24
N SER A 385 9.55 26.37 33.47
CA SER A 385 8.84 25.38 32.66
C SER A 385 9.56 25.18 31.33
N TYR A 386 9.95 23.94 31.06
CA TYR A 386 10.57 23.52 29.82
C TYR A 386 9.65 22.58 29.03
N GLN A 387 9.85 22.48 27.72
CA GLN A 387 9.02 21.68 26.83
C GLN A 387 9.84 20.63 26.08
N LEU A 388 9.39 19.38 26.14
CA LEU A 388 9.85 18.30 25.29
C LEU A 388 8.83 18.11 24.15
N GLN A 389 9.26 18.33 22.92
CA GLN A 389 8.44 18.15 21.73
C GLN A 389 8.69 16.77 21.11
N LEU A 390 7.63 16.18 20.56
CA LEU A 390 7.68 14.86 19.94
C LEU A 390 7.74 15.02 18.43
N ARG A 391 8.80 14.50 17.80
CA ARG A 391 8.86 14.34 16.35
C ARG A 391 8.26 12.98 15.97
N PRO A 392 7.18 12.94 15.16
CA PRO A 392 6.62 11.67 14.72
C PRO A 392 7.56 11.00 13.71
N ASP A 393 7.57 9.68 13.75
CA ASP A 393 8.25 8.83 12.79
C ASP A 393 7.28 8.52 11.64
N GLY A 394 7.76 8.63 10.39
CA GLY A 394 6.97 8.48 9.17
C GLY A 394 6.38 7.08 8.99
N PHE A 395 5.52 6.93 7.98
CA PHE A 395 5.09 5.61 7.50
C PHE A 395 5.90 5.28 6.23
N PRO A 396 6.26 4.01 6.00
CA PRO A 396 6.94 3.61 4.78
C PRO A 396 6.02 3.82 3.58
N VAL A 397 6.59 4.18 2.43
CA VAL A 397 5.85 4.38 1.17
C VAL A 397 6.28 3.30 0.18
N VAL A 398 5.30 2.67 -0.49
CA VAL A 398 5.56 1.65 -1.52
C VAL A 398 4.70 1.89 -2.76
N GLU A 399 5.32 1.77 -3.92
CA GLU A 399 4.70 2.00 -5.22
C GLU A 399 5.08 0.90 -6.21
N PHE A 400 4.11 0.44 -7.00
CA PHE A 400 4.39 -0.41 -8.16
C PHE A 400 4.96 0.44 -9.30
N LEU A 401 6.11 0.03 -9.82
CA LEU A 401 6.67 0.56 -11.07
C LEU A 401 6.10 -0.19 -12.27
N SER A 402 5.88 -1.49 -12.13
CA SER A 402 5.22 -2.35 -13.10
C SER A 402 4.62 -3.56 -12.38
N PRO A 403 3.37 -3.94 -12.66
CA PRO A 403 2.39 -3.29 -13.54
C PRO A 403 1.78 -2.02 -12.93
N THR A 404 1.31 -1.10 -13.77
CA THR A 404 0.71 0.19 -13.33
C THR A 404 -0.82 0.17 -13.21
N GLY A 405 -1.47 -0.87 -13.72
CA GLY A 405 -2.93 -1.03 -13.71
C GLY A 405 -3.37 -2.49 -13.64
N ASP A 406 -4.67 -2.71 -13.72
CA ASP A 406 -5.30 -4.03 -13.68
C ASP A 406 -4.85 -4.89 -14.87
N LEU A 407 -4.75 -6.20 -14.65
CA LEU A 407 -4.22 -7.16 -15.61
C LEU A 407 -5.16 -8.36 -15.81
N GLU A 408 -5.27 -8.78 -17.08
CA GLU A 408 -5.80 -10.09 -17.44
C GLU A 408 -4.65 -11.06 -17.74
N VAL A 409 -4.66 -12.22 -17.06
CA VAL A 409 -3.60 -13.24 -17.08
C VAL A 409 -4.14 -14.62 -17.41
N ASN A 410 -3.25 -15.55 -17.77
CA ASN A 410 -3.64 -16.93 -18.13
C ASN A 410 -3.66 -17.89 -16.93
N GLY A 411 -3.13 -17.44 -15.78
CA GLY A 411 -3.18 -18.19 -14.52
C GLY A 411 -1.98 -19.08 -14.24
N ASP A 412 -1.09 -19.33 -15.20
CA ASP A 412 0.11 -20.17 -15.07
C ASP A 412 1.42 -19.46 -15.44
N GLU A 413 1.38 -18.15 -15.64
CA GLU A 413 2.57 -17.35 -15.98
C GLU A 413 3.29 -16.78 -14.75
N ILE A 414 4.57 -16.46 -14.91
CA ILE A 414 5.35 -15.73 -13.91
C ILE A 414 5.18 -14.23 -14.17
N LEU A 415 4.49 -13.53 -13.27
CA LEU A 415 4.25 -12.09 -13.34
C LEU A 415 5.39 -11.32 -12.62
N PRO A 416 6.24 -10.57 -13.33
CA PRO A 416 7.25 -9.74 -12.69
C PRO A 416 6.61 -8.48 -12.09
N LEU A 417 6.69 -8.34 -10.78
CA LEU A 417 6.30 -7.16 -10.03
C LEU A 417 7.55 -6.32 -9.75
N GLU A 418 7.67 -5.17 -10.39
CA GLU A 418 8.72 -4.18 -10.11
C GLU A 418 8.14 -3.11 -9.19
N PHE A 419 8.84 -2.82 -8.09
CA PHE A 419 8.34 -1.86 -7.10
C PHE A 419 9.48 -1.08 -6.46
N THR A 420 9.12 0.07 -5.87
CA THR A 420 10.00 0.87 -5.02
C THR A 420 9.37 1.04 -3.65
N ALA A 421 10.15 0.83 -2.60
CA ALA A 421 9.76 1.08 -1.22
C ALA A 421 10.75 2.05 -0.56
N ARG A 422 10.26 3.02 0.20
CA ARG A 422 11.06 4.06 0.86
C ARG A 422 10.61 4.27 2.30
N ASP A 423 11.57 4.45 3.20
CA ASP A 423 11.34 4.74 4.62
C ASP A 423 12.46 5.63 5.21
N ASP A 424 12.12 6.37 6.27
CA ASP A 424 13.02 7.33 6.92
C ASP A 424 14.08 6.65 7.81
N PHE A 425 13.80 5.47 8.39
CA PHE A 425 14.70 4.75 9.32
C PHE A 425 15.00 3.31 8.89
N GLY A 426 14.31 2.82 7.86
CA GLY A 426 14.65 1.62 7.12
C GLY A 426 13.56 0.56 7.14
N ILE A 427 13.53 -0.23 6.06
CA ILE A 427 12.49 -1.25 5.84
C ILE A 427 12.88 -2.56 6.53
N GLN A 428 11.91 -3.16 7.23
CA GLN A 428 12.05 -4.45 7.90
C GLN A 428 11.56 -5.62 7.04
N GLU A 429 10.36 -5.50 6.45
CA GLU A 429 9.70 -6.56 5.70
C GLU A 429 8.90 -5.99 4.53
N ILE A 430 8.86 -6.71 3.41
CA ILE A 430 7.98 -6.46 2.27
C ILE A 430 7.22 -7.75 1.98
N ALA A 431 5.92 -7.66 1.77
CA ALA A 431 5.12 -8.80 1.36
C ALA A 431 4.06 -8.40 0.33
N LEU A 432 3.78 -9.32 -0.58
CA LEU A 432 2.63 -9.27 -1.46
C LEU A 432 1.41 -9.82 -0.71
N ILE A 433 0.40 -8.97 -0.55
CA ILE A 433 -0.88 -9.32 0.03
C ILE A 433 -1.85 -9.60 -1.11
N ILE A 434 -2.44 -10.79 -1.09
CA ILE A 434 -3.37 -11.27 -2.11
C ILE A 434 -4.71 -11.54 -1.45
N ASP A 435 -5.77 -11.02 -2.04
CA ASP A 435 -7.13 -11.13 -1.55
C ASP A 435 -8.00 -11.88 -2.56
N PHE A 436 -8.52 -13.02 -2.11
CA PHE A 436 -9.43 -13.91 -2.84
C PHE A 436 -10.89 -13.75 -2.38
N GLY A 437 -11.27 -12.56 -1.92
CA GLY A 437 -12.62 -12.23 -1.42
C GLY A 437 -12.81 -12.58 0.05
N GLU A 438 -12.87 -13.87 0.40
CA GLU A 438 -13.02 -14.33 1.80
C GLU A 438 -11.71 -14.79 2.44
N ARG A 439 -10.65 -14.95 1.63
CA ARG A 439 -9.35 -15.46 2.07
C ARG A 439 -8.25 -14.48 1.66
N GLN A 440 -7.38 -14.17 2.60
CA GLN A 440 -6.18 -13.36 2.36
C GLN A 440 -4.93 -14.22 2.50
N GLU A 441 -4.01 -14.09 1.56
CA GLU A 441 -2.70 -14.73 1.58
C GLU A 441 -1.58 -13.68 1.61
N LYS A 442 -0.49 -14.00 2.31
CA LYS A 442 0.69 -13.13 2.45
C LYS A 442 1.91 -13.87 1.91
N LEU A 443 2.49 -13.37 0.82
CA LEU A 443 3.72 -13.89 0.23
C LEU A 443 4.89 -12.96 0.60
N PRO A 444 5.88 -13.42 1.38
CA PRO A 444 7.04 -12.60 1.72
C PRO A 444 7.92 -12.37 0.48
N VAL A 445 8.38 -11.14 0.29
CA VAL A 445 9.34 -10.76 -0.76
C VAL A 445 10.73 -10.71 -0.13
N SER A 446 11.67 -11.48 -0.68
CA SER A 446 13.06 -11.51 -0.16
C SER A 446 13.76 -10.18 -0.45
N ILE A 447 14.46 -9.63 0.55
CA ILE A 447 15.26 -8.41 0.44
C ILE A 447 16.68 -8.79 0.85
N GLU A 448 17.68 -8.50 -0.01
CA GLU A 448 19.07 -8.90 0.22
C GLU A 448 19.67 -8.30 1.51
N GLU A 449 19.28 -7.08 1.88
CA GLU A 449 19.75 -6.39 3.08
C GLU A 449 18.61 -5.69 3.82
N ARG A 450 18.38 -6.07 5.08
CA ARG A 450 17.42 -5.41 5.97
C ARG A 450 17.98 -4.05 6.42
N LYS A 451 17.13 -3.02 6.53
CA LYS A 451 17.46 -1.61 6.89
C LYS A 451 17.95 -0.68 5.76
N LYS A 452 17.64 -0.95 4.49
CA LYS A 452 17.78 0.07 3.43
C LYS A 452 16.69 1.13 3.56
N PHE A 453 17.06 2.40 3.37
CA PHE A 453 16.12 3.54 3.29
C PHE A 453 15.30 3.52 1.99
N ILE A 454 15.86 2.96 0.92
CA ILE A 454 15.21 2.83 -0.40
C ILE A 454 15.51 1.43 -0.93
N VAL A 455 14.46 0.69 -1.29
CA VAL A 455 14.52 -0.63 -1.91
C VAL A 455 13.84 -0.55 -3.27
N ARG A 456 14.54 -0.98 -4.32
CA ARG A 456 13.98 -1.14 -5.66
C ARG A 456 14.32 -2.54 -6.13
N GLU A 457 13.31 -3.38 -6.25
CA GLU A 457 13.46 -4.81 -6.48
C GLU A 457 12.44 -5.30 -7.51
N ARG A 458 12.72 -6.48 -8.07
CA ARG A 458 11.80 -7.20 -8.95
C ARG A 458 11.44 -8.53 -8.30
N PHE A 459 10.15 -8.73 -8.03
CA PHE A 459 9.61 -9.97 -7.51
C PHE A 459 8.90 -10.74 -8.62
N ASN A 460 9.40 -11.92 -8.96
CA ASN A 460 8.79 -12.78 -9.97
C ASN A 460 7.71 -13.65 -9.31
N TRP A 461 6.45 -13.25 -9.46
CA TRP A 461 5.30 -13.93 -8.84
C TRP A 461 4.79 -15.06 -9.75
N ASP A 462 4.98 -16.29 -9.31
CA ASP A 462 4.48 -17.48 -9.97
C ASP A 462 2.96 -17.63 -9.74
N LEU A 463 2.16 -17.39 -10.79
CA LEU A 463 0.71 -17.45 -10.73
C LEU A 463 0.16 -18.88 -10.77
N GLY A 464 0.94 -19.86 -11.26
CA GLY A 464 0.51 -21.27 -11.35
C GLY A 464 0.15 -21.85 -9.98
N LYS A 465 0.86 -21.41 -8.95
CA LYS A 465 0.59 -21.79 -7.55
C LYS A 465 -0.64 -21.12 -6.94
N LEU A 466 -1.12 -20.02 -7.56
CA LEU A 466 -2.24 -19.25 -7.06
C LEU A 466 -3.59 -19.96 -7.28
N GLY A 467 -3.65 -20.85 -8.29
CA GLY A 467 -4.87 -21.58 -8.61
C GLY A 467 -6.03 -20.67 -9.01
N LEU A 468 -5.74 -19.59 -9.75
CA LEU A 468 -6.73 -18.65 -10.28
C LEU A 468 -7.85 -19.39 -11.03
N ARG A 469 -9.08 -18.89 -10.89
CA ARG A 469 -10.28 -19.51 -11.47
C ARG A 469 -11.01 -18.51 -12.34
N GLU A 470 -11.68 -19.01 -13.37
CA GLU A 470 -12.52 -18.18 -14.23
C GLU A 470 -13.65 -17.52 -13.41
N GLY A 471 -13.85 -16.22 -13.61
CA GLY A 471 -14.88 -15.44 -12.92
C GLY A 471 -14.53 -14.98 -11.50
N ILE A 472 -13.36 -15.33 -10.96
CA ILE A 472 -12.89 -14.82 -9.66
C ILE A 472 -11.77 -13.80 -9.92
N ASP A 473 -12.05 -12.55 -9.58
CA ASP A 473 -11.05 -11.48 -9.60
C ASP A 473 -10.21 -11.55 -8.31
N VAL A 474 -8.89 -11.44 -8.44
CA VAL A 474 -7.96 -11.42 -7.30
C VAL A 474 -7.39 -10.02 -7.16
N ASN A 475 -7.53 -9.44 -5.97
CA ASN A 475 -6.94 -8.14 -5.68
C ASN A 475 -5.59 -8.35 -5.00
N TYR A 476 -4.55 -7.66 -5.47
CA TYR A 476 -3.23 -7.75 -4.85
C TYR A 476 -2.64 -6.37 -4.58
N ARG A 477 -1.83 -6.28 -3.53
CA ARG A 477 -1.11 -5.07 -3.11
C ARG A 477 0.19 -5.42 -2.43
N LEU A 478 1.17 -4.55 -2.50
CA LEU A 478 2.37 -4.65 -1.67
C LEU A 478 2.12 -3.98 -0.33
N ALA A 479 2.55 -4.64 0.74
CA ALA A 479 2.62 -4.10 2.08
C ALA A 479 4.09 -4.08 2.53
N VAL A 480 4.50 -2.95 3.09
CA VAL A 480 5.85 -2.71 3.60
C VAL A 480 5.76 -2.34 5.06
N TRP A 481 6.61 -2.95 5.88
CA TRP A 481 6.72 -2.65 7.30
C TRP A 481 8.06 -1.97 7.60
N ASP A 482 8.00 -0.89 8.38
CA ASP A 482 9.19 -0.22 8.93
C ASP A 482 9.83 -1.06 10.05
N ASN A 483 10.89 -0.54 10.65
CA ASN A 483 11.61 -1.16 11.76
C ASN A 483 11.28 -0.56 13.14
N ASP A 484 10.12 0.13 13.30
CA ASP A 484 9.71 0.73 14.57
C ASP A 484 9.44 -0.36 15.62
N THR A 485 10.36 -0.48 16.58
CA THR A 485 10.26 -1.43 17.69
C THR A 485 9.56 -0.85 18.93
N ILE A 486 9.29 0.46 18.95
CA ILE A 486 8.72 1.18 20.09
C ILE A 486 7.19 1.23 19.99
N SER A 487 6.65 1.61 18.83
CA SER A 487 5.20 1.64 18.59
C SER A 487 4.68 0.34 17.98
N GLY A 488 5.60 -0.53 17.52
CA GLY A 488 5.34 -1.64 16.63
C GLY A 488 5.52 -1.24 15.16
N PRO A 489 5.87 -2.18 14.27
CA PRO A 489 6.17 -1.87 12.88
C PRO A 489 4.96 -1.22 12.19
N LYS A 490 5.14 -0.02 11.65
CA LYS A 490 4.09 0.64 10.88
C LYS A 490 4.08 0.11 9.46
N MET A 491 2.87 0.07 8.88
CA MET A 491 2.62 -0.51 7.58
C MET A 491 2.26 0.56 6.56
N GLY A 492 2.92 0.55 5.41
CA GLY A 492 2.56 1.27 4.20
C GLY A 492 2.07 0.30 3.13
N THR A 493 1.06 0.68 2.36
CA THR A 493 0.49 -0.17 1.31
C THR A 493 0.48 0.53 -0.04
N SER A 494 0.70 -0.23 -1.12
CA SER A 494 0.57 0.27 -2.48
C SER A 494 -0.88 0.46 -2.90
N GLN A 495 -1.10 0.99 -4.10
CA GLN A 495 -2.38 0.84 -4.78
C GLN A 495 -2.77 -0.63 -4.90
N VAL A 496 -4.08 -0.90 -4.87
CA VAL A 496 -4.66 -2.22 -5.10
C VAL A 496 -4.81 -2.40 -6.60
N LEU A 497 -4.26 -3.48 -7.13
CA LEU A 497 -4.41 -3.87 -8.53
C LEU A 497 -5.23 -5.14 -8.62
N ARG A 498 -6.03 -5.24 -9.68
CA ARG A 498 -6.86 -6.42 -9.95
C ARG A 498 -6.20 -7.34 -10.96
N LEU A 499 -6.21 -8.62 -10.66
CA LEU A 499 -5.76 -9.71 -11.50
C LEU A 499 -6.96 -10.56 -11.88
N ARG A 500 -7.25 -10.68 -13.18
CA ARG A 500 -8.37 -11.48 -13.69
C ARG A 500 -7.88 -12.59 -14.62
N LEU A 501 -8.47 -13.77 -14.50
CA LEU A 501 -8.19 -14.86 -15.44
C LEU A 501 -8.90 -14.61 -16.77
N ARG A 502 -8.15 -14.71 -17.87
CA ARG A 502 -8.71 -14.56 -19.23
C ARG A 502 -9.57 -15.78 -19.58
N ASP A 503 -10.78 -15.52 -20.09
CA ASP A 503 -11.72 -16.55 -20.55
C ASP A 503 -11.31 -17.11 -21.93
N LEU A 504 -10.25 -17.92 -21.96
CA LEU A 504 -9.76 -18.52 -23.20
C LEU A 504 -10.74 -19.54 -23.78
N LYS A 505 -11.41 -20.31 -22.92
CA LYS A 505 -12.36 -21.35 -23.33
C LYS A 505 -13.64 -20.77 -23.91
N GLY A 506 -14.21 -19.74 -23.28
CA GLY A 506 -15.39 -19.06 -23.79
C GLY A 506 -15.13 -18.39 -25.14
N GLU A 507 -13.96 -17.78 -25.34
CA GLU A 507 -13.57 -17.22 -26.64
C GLU A 507 -13.37 -18.31 -27.71
N HIS A 508 -12.74 -19.43 -27.36
CA HIS A 508 -12.57 -20.58 -28.26
C HIS A 508 -13.91 -21.23 -28.63
N GLN A 509 -14.83 -21.35 -27.67
CA GLN A 509 -16.17 -21.88 -27.90
C GLN A 509 -16.96 -20.96 -28.86
N LYS A 510 -16.84 -19.64 -28.72
CA LYS A 510 -17.43 -18.69 -29.69
C LYS A 510 -16.89 -18.92 -31.10
N ILE A 511 -15.59 -19.20 -31.25
CA ILE A 511 -15.00 -19.53 -32.56
C ILE A 511 -15.56 -20.85 -33.09
N SER A 512 -15.68 -21.87 -32.25
CA SER A 512 -16.31 -23.15 -32.61
C SER A 512 -17.75 -22.98 -33.09
N ASP A 513 -18.55 -22.16 -32.40
CA ASP A 513 -19.92 -21.86 -32.81
C ASP A 513 -19.98 -21.03 -34.10
N MET A 514 -19.04 -20.09 -34.30
CA MET A 514 -18.95 -19.35 -35.57
C MET A 514 -18.58 -20.26 -36.74
N ILE A 515 -17.69 -21.25 -36.54
CA ILE A 515 -17.36 -22.25 -37.58
C ILE A 515 -18.54 -23.18 -37.87
N ARG A 516 -19.32 -23.55 -36.85
CA ARG A 516 -20.59 -24.28 -37.05
C ARG A 516 -21.56 -23.46 -37.92
N GLY A 517 -21.67 -22.16 -37.65
CA GLY A 517 -22.45 -21.24 -38.49
C GLY A 517 -21.90 -21.09 -39.91
N LEU A 518 -20.60 -21.28 -40.13
CA LEU A 518 -20.03 -21.35 -41.49
C LEU A 518 -20.46 -22.64 -42.20
N SER A 519 -20.49 -23.78 -41.50
CA SER A 519 -20.97 -25.05 -42.06
C SER A 519 -22.43 -24.97 -42.51
N GLU A 520 -23.31 -24.42 -41.67
CA GLU A 520 -24.71 -24.18 -42.04
C GLU A 520 -24.82 -23.28 -43.28
N ARG A 521 -23.99 -22.23 -43.38
CA ARG A 521 -23.95 -21.37 -44.58
C ARG A 521 -23.47 -22.09 -45.83
N MET A 522 -22.51 -23.00 -45.73
CA MET A 522 -22.06 -23.80 -46.89
C MET A 522 -23.17 -24.76 -47.35
N LEU A 523 -23.89 -25.38 -46.41
CA LEU A 523 -25.06 -26.19 -46.71
C LEU A 523 -26.20 -25.37 -47.32
N ASP A 524 -26.43 -24.14 -46.85
CA ASP A 524 -27.42 -23.23 -47.43
C ASP A 524 -27.06 -22.80 -48.86
N LEU A 525 -25.78 -22.58 -49.15
CA LEU A 525 -25.28 -22.28 -50.49
C LEU A 525 -25.46 -23.49 -51.42
N LEU A 526 -25.12 -24.69 -50.96
CA LEU A 526 -25.35 -25.94 -51.67
C LEU A 526 -26.85 -26.14 -51.96
N ALA A 527 -27.69 -26.04 -50.93
CA ALA A 527 -29.13 -26.23 -51.04
C ALA A 527 -29.75 -25.24 -52.03
N GLN A 528 -29.39 -23.96 -51.93
CA GLN A 528 -29.88 -22.93 -52.85
C GLN A 528 -29.45 -23.16 -54.30
N HIS A 529 -28.24 -23.70 -54.51
CA HIS A 529 -27.76 -24.05 -55.85
C HIS A 529 -28.52 -25.27 -56.41
N LEU A 530 -28.72 -26.31 -55.59
CA LEU A 530 -29.47 -27.53 -55.98
C LEU A 530 -30.97 -27.30 -56.18
N GLU A 531 -31.57 -26.35 -55.45
CA GLU A 531 -32.98 -25.97 -55.58
C GLU A 531 -33.29 -25.20 -56.87
N ARG A 532 -32.28 -24.80 -57.67
CA ARG A 532 -32.50 -24.25 -59.01
C ARG A 532 -33.11 -25.33 -59.89
N PRO A 533 -34.37 -25.20 -60.34
CA PRO A 533 -34.97 -26.24 -61.16
C PRO A 533 -34.30 -26.26 -62.53
N ALA A 534 -33.64 -27.37 -62.87
CA ALA A 534 -33.07 -27.63 -64.20
C ALA A 534 -34.15 -27.63 -65.30
N ASP A 535 -35.42 -27.84 -64.94
CA ASP A 535 -36.55 -27.91 -65.86
C ASP A 535 -37.72 -27.04 -65.39
N LYS A 536 -37.78 -25.79 -65.87
CA LYS A 536 -39.03 -25.09 -66.25
C LYS A 536 -38.72 -23.69 -66.79
N ALA A 537 -38.56 -23.62 -68.11
CA ALA A 537 -38.74 -22.41 -68.89
C ALA A 537 -40.21 -21.93 -68.82
N THR A 538 -40.64 -21.41 -67.67
CA THR A 538 -41.91 -20.67 -67.57
C THR A 538 -41.57 -19.19 -67.50
N GLU A 539 -42.11 -18.41 -68.44
CA GLU A 539 -41.81 -17.00 -68.72
C GLU A 539 -42.05 -16.01 -67.55
N GLN A 540 -42.41 -16.49 -66.35
CA GLN A 540 -42.73 -15.65 -65.19
C GLN A 540 -41.60 -15.52 -64.16
N ALA A 541 -40.45 -16.20 -64.33
CA ALA A 541 -39.30 -16.09 -63.42
C ALA A 541 -38.31 -14.94 -63.78
N LYS A 542 -38.79 -13.84 -64.38
CA LYS A 542 -37.93 -12.70 -64.82
C LYS A 542 -37.72 -11.61 -63.75
N ALA A 543 -38.22 -11.77 -62.52
CA ALA A 543 -38.22 -10.69 -61.53
C ALA A 543 -37.12 -10.75 -60.45
N ALA A 544 -36.30 -11.80 -60.38
CA ALA A 544 -35.06 -11.81 -59.62
C ALA A 544 -34.09 -12.79 -60.28
N THR A 545 -32.94 -12.31 -60.76
CA THR A 545 -31.89 -13.17 -61.31
C THR A 545 -31.37 -14.08 -60.19
N PRO A 546 -31.54 -15.42 -60.27
CA PRO A 546 -31.11 -16.34 -59.22
C PRO A 546 -29.62 -16.19 -58.85
N ASP A 547 -28.77 -15.76 -59.79
CA ASP A 547 -27.32 -15.55 -59.58
C ASP A 547 -27.01 -14.40 -58.61
N GLN A 548 -27.74 -13.28 -58.68
CA GLN A 548 -27.49 -12.15 -57.76
C GLN A 548 -27.81 -12.48 -56.29
N SER A 549 -28.71 -13.43 -56.04
CA SER A 549 -29.05 -13.87 -54.68
C SER A 549 -27.98 -14.79 -54.08
N LEU A 550 -27.38 -15.66 -54.91
CA LEU A 550 -26.32 -16.57 -54.50
C LEU A 550 -25.01 -15.79 -54.27
N ASP A 551 -24.68 -14.87 -55.17
CA ASP A 551 -23.51 -13.98 -55.04
C ASP A 551 -23.50 -13.20 -53.73
N ARG A 552 -24.66 -12.64 -53.33
CA ARG A 552 -24.79 -11.91 -52.06
C ARG A 552 -24.53 -12.82 -50.86
N LYS A 553 -25.05 -14.06 -50.86
CA LYS A 553 -24.80 -15.01 -49.77
C LYS A 553 -23.35 -15.45 -49.73
N ILE A 554 -22.69 -15.59 -50.88
CA ILE A 554 -21.26 -15.86 -50.96
C ILE A 554 -20.44 -14.69 -50.37
N GLU A 555 -20.76 -13.44 -50.72
CA GLU A 555 -20.11 -12.26 -50.13
C GLU A 555 -20.30 -12.19 -48.61
N GLU A 556 -21.49 -12.52 -48.11
CA GLU A 556 -21.75 -12.61 -46.68
C GLU A 556 -20.93 -13.72 -46.01
N ALA A 557 -20.83 -14.89 -46.63
CA ALA A 557 -20.00 -15.99 -46.14
C ALA A 557 -18.53 -15.59 -46.10
N LEU A 558 -17.99 -14.94 -47.14
CA LEU A 558 -16.62 -14.41 -47.15
C LEU A 558 -16.36 -13.42 -46.00
N LYS A 559 -17.29 -12.50 -45.73
CA LYS A 559 -17.19 -11.57 -44.59
C LYS A 559 -17.16 -12.31 -43.24
N HIS A 560 -17.97 -13.36 -43.09
CA HIS A 560 -17.97 -14.16 -41.86
C HIS A 560 -16.68 -14.96 -41.71
N ILE A 561 -16.15 -15.54 -42.80
CA ILE A 561 -14.84 -16.21 -42.79
C ILE A 561 -13.75 -15.24 -42.31
N ASP A 562 -13.71 -14.01 -42.82
CA ASP A 562 -12.76 -12.99 -42.38
C ASP A 562 -12.89 -12.65 -40.89
N GLN A 563 -14.12 -12.56 -40.37
CA GLN A 563 -14.36 -12.34 -38.94
C GLN A 563 -13.89 -13.52 -38.08
N VAL A 564 -14.13 -14.76 -38.53
CA VAL A 564 -13.66 -15.96 -37.85
C VAL A 564 -12.13 -16.00 -37.86
N MET A 565 -11.49 -15.72 -38.99
CA MET A 565 -10.04 -15.67 -39.11
C MET A 565 -9.42 -14.66 -38.13
N GLN A 566 -9.93 -13.43 -38.07
CA GLN A 566 -9.43 -12.39 -37.15
C GLN A 566 -9.55 -12.78 -35.67
N ARG A 567 -10.58 -13.56 -35.31
CA ARG A 567 -10.71 -14.08 -33.93
C ARG A 567 -9.79 -15.26 -33.69
N THR A 568 -9.66 -16.15 -34.67
CA THR A 568 -8.76 -17.32 -34.65
C THR A 568 -7.30 -16.89 -34.49
N GLU A 569 -6.89 -15.78 -35.13
CA GLU A 569 -5.55 -15.17 -34.95
C GLU A 569 -5.26 -14.78 -33.50
N LYS A 570 -6.29 -14.38 -32.75
CA LYS A 570 -6.21 -13.93 -31.36
C LYS A 570 -6.45 -15.06 -30.36
N ASP A 571 -6.93 -16.19 -30.84
CA ASP A 571 -7.24 -17.36 -30.03
C ASP A 571 -5.99 -18.21 -29.81
N ARG A 572 -5.79 -18.57 -28.55
CA ARG A 572 -4.62 -19.34 -28.10
C ARG A 572 -4.84 -20.84 -28.19
N LEU A 573 -6.09 -21.29 -28.24
CA LEU A 573 -6.43 -22.71 -28.34
C LEU A 573 -6.45 -23.18 -29.79
N SER A 574 -6.87 -22.30 -30.71
CA SER A 574 -6.84 -22.58 -32.15
C SER A 574 -5.42 -22.84 -32.66
N ASP A 575 -5.31 -23.85 -33.51
CA ASP A 575 -4.07 -24.29 -34.12
C ASP A 575 -3.89 -23.74 -35.54
N PHE A 576 -2.64 -23.72 -36.03
CA PHE A 576 -2.35 -23.19 -37.36
C PHE A 576 -3.12 -23.91 -38.47
N ALA A 577 -3.41 -25.19 -38.27
CA ALA A 577 -4.23 -25.97 -39.20
C ALA A 577 -5.64 -25.35 -39.37
N THR A 578 -6.26 -24.87 -38.29
CA THR A 578 -7.56 -24.15 -38.35
C THR A 578 -7.49 -22.87 -39.14
N TYR A 579 -6.47 -22.06 -38.91
CA TYR A 579 -6.29 -20.83 -39.68
C TYR A 579 -6.06 -21.12 -41.18
N SER A 580 -5.23 -22.12 -41.49
CA SER A 580 -4.97 -22.54 -42.87
C SER A 580 -6.23 -23.07 -43.57
N ASP A 581 -7.11 -23.78 -42.85
CA ASP A 581 -8.37 -24.28 -43.42
C ASP A 581 -9.36 -23.15 -43.70
N LEU A 582 -9.43 -22.12 -42.84
CA LEU A 582 -10.22 -20.91 -43.10
C LEU A 582 -9.73 -20.16 -44.35
N ASP A 583 -8.42 -20.07 -44.53
CA ASP A 583 -7.84 -19.45 -45.74
C ASP A 583 -8.15 -20.27 -47.00
N ALA A 584 -8.02 -21.60 -46.95
CA ALA A 584 -8.43 -22.48 -48.04
C ALA A 584 -9.93 -22.33 -48.36
N LEU A 585 -10.80 -22.32 -47.35
CA LEU A 585 -12.23 -22.09 -47.50
C LEU A 585 -12.52 -20.75 -48.20
N LYS A 586 -11.83 -19.68 -47.81
CA LYS A 586 -11.94 -18.36 -48.44
C LYS A 586 -11.53 -18.39 -49.92
N ARG A 587 -10.41 -19.04 -50.24
CA ARG A 587 -9.89 -19.16 -51.61
C ARG A 587 -10.85 -19.98 -52.49
N ASN A 588 -11.32 -21.12 -52.01
CA ASN A 588 -12.22 -22.01 -52.76
C ASN A 588 -13.59 -21.35 -53.00
N LEU A 589 -14.09 -20.60 -52.02
CA LEU A 589 -15.34 -19.87 -52.16
C LEU A 589 -15.23 -18.72 -53.19
N ARG A 590 -14.10 -17.99 -53.20
CA ARG A 590 -13.82 -16.98 -54.23
C ARG A 590 -13.66 -17.59 -55.61
N PHE A 591 -13.00 -18.73 -55.72
CA PHE A 591 -12.87 -19.45 -56.98
C PHE A 591 -14.25 -19.83 -57.53
N THR A 592 -15.11 -20.40 -56.69
CA THR A 592 -16.49 -20.76 -57.08
C THR A 592 -17.26 -19.54 -57.58
N GLN A 593 -17.11 -18.39 -56.91
CA GLN A 593 -17.76 -17.14 -57.29
C GLN A 593 -17.22 -16.51 -58.58
N GLU A 594 -15.90 -16.34 -58.66
CA GLU A 594 -15.27 -15.53 -59.70
C GLU A 594 -15.05 -16.30 -60.99
N GLU A 595 -14.93 -17.62 -60.93
CA GLU A 595 -14.63 -18.50 -62.05
C GLU A 595 -15.85 -19.35 -62.45
N LEU A 596 -16.30 -20.25 -61.57
CA LEU A 596 -17.33 -21.24 -61.92
C LEU A 596 -18.69 -20.59 -62.17
N LEU A 597 -19.15 -19.73 -61.27
CA LEU A 597 -20.44 -19.05 -61.41
C LEU A 597 -20.46 -18.08 -62.62
N LYS A 598 -19.35 -17.41 -62.91
CA LYS A 598 -19.25 -16.55 -64.11
C LYS A 598 -19.25 -17.37 -65.39
N GLN A 599 -18.45 -18.44 -65.47
CA GLN A 599 -18.45 -19.35 -66.62
C GLN A 599 -19.85 -19.94 -66.85
N ARG A 600 -20.52 -20.32 -65.76
CA ARG A 600 -21.88 -20.85 -65.80
C ARG A 600 -22.90 -19.85 -66.34
N ALA A 601 -22.72 -18.56 -66.05
CA ALA A 601 -23.57 -17.48 -66.54
C ALA A 601 -23.26 -17.09 -68.01
N GLU A 602 -22.01 -17.25 -68.46
CA GLU A 602 -21.56 -16.92 -69.82
C GLU A 602 -21.78 -18.06 -70.83
N SER A 603 -21.79 -19.32 -70.38
CA SER A 603 -22.05 -20.49 -71.24
C SER A 603 -23.50 -20.50 -71.73
N ALA A 604 -23.71 -20.75 -73.03
CA ALA A 604 -25.04 -20.92 -73.63
C ALA A 604 -25.40 -22.39 -73.92
N ALA A 605 -24.45 -23.31 -73.74
CA ALA A 605 -24.62 -24.73 -74.06
C ALA A 605 -25.21 -25.51 -72.86
N PRO A 606 -26.36 -26.22 -73.02
CA PRO A 606 -27.03 -26.92 -71.92
C PRO A 606 -26.15 -27.99 -71.24
N GLU A 607 -25.37 -28.73 -72.04
CA GLU A 607 -24.46 -29.76 -71.52
C GLU A 607 -23.31 -29.18 -70.69
N GLU A 608 -22.82 -27.99 -71.07
CA GLU A 608 -21.74 -27.30 -70.36
C GLU A 608 -22.27 -26.66 -69.07
N MET A 609 -23.47 -26.10 -69.13
CA MET A 609 -24.21 -25.58 -67.97
C MET A 609 -24.42 -26.66 -66.89
N ALA A 610 -24.93 -27.85 -67.27
CA ALA A 610 -25.17 -28.94 -66.33
C ALA A 610 -23.88 -29.43 -65.66
N ARG A 611 -22.78 -29.52 -66.41
CA ARG A 611 -21.47 -29.90 -65.86
C ARG A 611 -20.94 -28.87 -64.86
N LEU A 612 -21.07 -27.58 -65.17
CA LEU A 612 -20.68 -26.50 -64.26
C LEU A 612 -21.56 -26.47 -63.01
N ASP A 613 -22.85 -26.80 -63.12
CA ASP A 613 -23.73 -26.93 -61.96
C ASP A 613 -23.29 -28.07 -61.02
N ASP A 614 -22.92 -29.23 -61.58
CA ASP A 614 -22.36 -30.36 -60.81
C ASP A 614 -21.03 -29.99 -60.13
N GLU A 615 -20.16 -29.25 -60.82
CA GLU A 615 -18.86 -28.79 -60.29
C GLU A 615 -19.04 -27.80 -59.13
N ILE A 616 -19.95 -26.83 -59.28
CA ILE A 616 -20.31 -25.88 -58.21
C ILE A 616 -20.90 -26.61 -57.00
N ALA A 617 -21.79 -27.59 -57.23
CA ALA A 617 -22.37 -28.39 -56.14
C ALA A 617 -21.28 -29.18 -55.39
N SER A 618 -20.37 -29.83 -56.12
CA SER A 618 -19.23 -30.56 -55.54
C SER A 618 -18.32 -29.63 -54.70
N GLU A 619 -18.08 -28.39 -55.14
CA GLU A 619 -17.25 -27.45 -54.39
C GLU A 619 -17.95 -26.97 -53.10
N PHE A 620 -19.26 -26.71 -53.12
CA PHE A 620 -20.00 -26.39 -51.90
C PHE A 620 -20.05 -27.58 -50.91
N GLU A 621 -20.21 -28.81 -51.41
CA GLU A 621 -20.17 -30.02 -50.57
C GLU A 621 -18.80 -30.18 -49.89
N ARG A 622 -17.72 -30.03 -50.66
CA ARG A 622 -16.32 -30.02 -50.18
C ARG A 622 -16.09 -28.97 -49.10
N MET A 623 -16.53 -27.73 -49.34
CA MET A 623 -16.40 -26.64 -48.37
C MET A 623 -17.20 -26.91 -47.09
N SER A 624 -18.41 -27.51 -47.21
CA SER A 624 -19.20 -27.93 -46.05
C SER A 624 -18.47 -28.98 -45.22
N LEU A 625 -17.93 -30.04 -45.86
CA LEU A 625 -17.15 -31.07 -45.18
C LEU A 625 -15.91 -30.50 -44.47
N LEU A 626 -15.20 -29.55 -45.10
CA LEU A 626 -14.06 -28.87 -44.49
C LEU A 626 -14.46 -28.14 -43.21
N THR A 627 -15.55 -27.35 -43.25
CA THR A 627 -16.03 -26.64 -42.06
C THR A 627 -16.47 -27.58 -40.93
N GLU A 628 -17.03 -28.75 -41.27
CA GLU A 628 -17.39 -29.77 -40.29
C GLU A 628 -16.14 -30.37 -39.62
N GLU A 629 -15.11 -30.70 -40.40
CA GLU A 629 -13.83 -31.22 -39.90
C GLU A 629 -13.13 -30.20 -38.99
N MET A 630 -13.17 -28.91 -39.36
CA MET A 630 -12.69 -27.81 -38.52
C MET A 630 -13.44 -27.73 -37.19
N GLY A 631 -14.76 -27.85 -37.21
CA GLY A 631 -15.61 -27.89 -36.02
C GLY A 631 -15.24 -29.05 -35.08
N LYS A 632 -15.06 -30.26 -35.65
CA LYS A 632 -14.60 -31.45 -34.91
C LYS A 632 -13.23 -31.22 -34.26
N ARG A 633 -12.29 -30.60 -34.97
CA ARG A 633 -10.95 -30.30 -34.44
C ARG A 633 -10.98 -29.29 -33.30
N LEU A 634 -11.73 -28.20 -33.42
CA LEU A 634 -11.88 -27.22 -32.33
C LEU A 634 -12.49 -27.88 -31.08
N LYS A 635 -13.51 -28.73 -31.26
CA LYS A 635 -14.08 -29.48 -30.14
C LYS A 635 -13.07 -30.42 -29.48
N ALA A 636 -12.22 -31.08 -30.27
CA ALA A 636 -11.13 -31.91 -29.75
C ALA A 636 -10.07 -31.08 -28.98
N GLN A 637 -9.78 -29.85 -29.40
CA GLN A 637 -8.87 -28.93 -28.68
C GLN A 637 -9.48 -28.47 -27.36
N GLU A 638 -10.77 -28.13 -27.34
CA GLU A 638 -11.51 -27.83 -26.11
C GLU A 638 -11.44 -29.01 -25.13
N LEU A 639 -11.69 -30.23 -25.61
CA LEU A 639 -11.56 -31.47 -24.82
C LEU A 639 -10.13 -31.64 -24.29
N ALA A 640 -9.11 -31.47 -25.12
CA ALA A 640 -7.72 -31.54 -24.69
C ALA A 640 -7.38 -30.50 -23.61
N SER A 641 -7.94 -29.28 -23.70
CA SER A 641 -7.76 -28.25 -22.68
C SER A 641 -8.45 -28.58 -21.35
N THR A 642 -9.67 -29.14 -21.39
CA THR A 642 -10.38 -29.60 -20.19
C THR A 642 -9.68 -30.78 -19.53
N ALA A 643 -9.10 -31.66 -20.34
CA ALA A 643 -8.28 -32.77 -19.92
C ALA A 643 -6.97 -32.31 -19.24
N GLN A 644 -6.34 -31.24 -19.75
CA GLN A 644 -5.19 -30.60 -19.09
C GLN A 644 -5.55 -29.94 -17.75
N ASP A 645 -6.69 -29.26 -17.67
CA ASP A 645 -7.17 -28.69 -16.41
C ASP A 645 -7.45 -29.75 -15.35
N LEU A 646 -7.91 -30.93 -15.78
CA LEU A 646 -8.07 -32.09 -14.90
C LEU A 646 -6.72 -32.55 -14.32
N ILE A 647 -5.64 -32.61 -15.12
CA ILE A 647 -4.28 -32.89 -14.62
C ILE A 647 -3.86 -31.86 -13.56
N LYS A 648 -4.01 -30.57 -13.86
CA LYS A 648 -3.68 -29.48 -12.94
C LYS A 648 -4.52 -29.51 -11.66
N SER A 649 -5.78 -29.94 -11.74
CA SER A 649 -6.65 -30.14 -10.58
C SER A 649 -6.20 -31.33 -9.73
N GLN A 650 -5.74 -32.41 -10.38
CA GLN A 650 -5.18 -33.59 -9.74
C GLN A 650 -3.91 -33.26 -8.94
N GLU A 651 -2.98 -32.49 -9.51
CA GLU A 651 -1.72 -32.13 -8.84
C GLU A 651 -1.98 -31.28 -7.59
N ARG A 652 -2.91 -30.33 -7.68
CA ARG A 652 -3.35 -29.51 -6.54
C ARG A 652 -3.99 -30.36 -5.46
N LEU A 653 -4.83 -31.32 -5.84
CA LEU A 653 -5.50 -32.22 -4.90
C LEU A 653 -4.50 -33.14 -4.19
N LEU A 654 -3.45 -33.60 -4.88
CA LEU A 654 -2.36 -34.35 -4.26
C LEU A 654 -1.64 -33.51 -3.21
N ASP A 655 -1.22 -32.30 -3.56
CA ASP A 655 -0.49 -31.40 -2.67
C ASP A 655 -1.36 -31.00 -1.46
N SER A 656 -2.67 -30.78 -1.66
CA SER A 656 -3.61 -30.47 -0.58
C SER A 656 -3.85 -31.68 0.34
N LEU A 657 -3.96 -32.89 -0.21
CA LEU A 657 -4.03 -34.14 0.55
C LEU A 657 -2.74 -34.47 1.32
N GLU A 658 -1.56 -34.16 0.78
CA GLU A 658 -0.26 -34.37 1.44
C GLU A 658 -0.06 -33.41 2.63
N ARG A 659 -0.53 -32.18 2.50
CA ARG A 659 -0.46 -31.15 3.56
C ARG A 659 -1.48 -31.36 4.67
N LEU A 660 -2.55 -32.13 4.43
CA LEU A 660 -3.62 -32.34 5.40
C LEU A 660 -3.15 -33.17 6.61
N LYS A 661 -3.35 -32.64 7.82
CA LYS A 661 -3.16 -33.34 9.09
C LYS A 661 -4.50 -33.68 9.73
N SER A 662 -4.55 -34.69 10.61
CA SER A 662 -5.80 -35.14 11.25
C SER A 662 -6.44 -34.03 12.10
N GLY A 663 -7.69 -33.67 11.83
CA GLY A 663 -8.49 -32.72 12.62
C GLY A 663 -8.43 -31.25 12.18
N ASP A 664 -7.98 -30.96 10.96
CA ASP A 664 -7.67 -29.61 10.49
C ASP A 664 -8.83 -28.93 9.73
N LYS A 665 -8.89 -27.58 9.78
CA LYS A 665 -9.84 -26.76 9.00
C LYS A 665 -9.60 -26.85 7.49
N ALA A 666 -8.46 -27.40 7.07
CA ALA A 666 -8.11 -27.67 5.69
C ALA A 666 -8.99 -28.75 5.03
N LEU A 667 -9.72 -29.57 5.81
CA LEU A 667 -10.59 -30.62 5.29
C LEU A 667 -11.70 -30.07 4.39
N ASP A 668 -12.32 -28.94 4.76
CA ASP A 668 -13.35 -28.29 3.94
C ASP A 668 -12.82 -27.81 2.59
N ALA A 669 -11.55 -27.39 2.53
CA ALA A 669 -10.92 -26.96 1.28
C ALA A 669 -10.70 -28.16 0.33
N VAL A 670 -10.21 -29.28 0.86
CA VAL A 670 -10.02 -30.51 0.08
C VAL A 670 -11.35 -31.11 -0.38
N LEU A 671 -12.40 -31.06 0.46
CA LEU A 671 -13.74 -31.49 0.06
C LEU A 671 -14.31 -30.64 -1.09
N LYS A 672 -14.06 -29.32 -1.07
CA LYS A 672 -14.43 -28.43 -2.19
C LYS A 672 -13.64 -28.75 -3.46
N GLU A 673 -12.34 -29.05 -3.35
CA GLU A 673 -11.51 -29.48 -4.49
C GLU A 673 -11.99 -30.80 -5.09
N LEU A 674 -12.34 -31.78 -4.26
CA LEU A 674 -12.92 -33.06 -4.71
C LEU A 674 -14.24 -32.89 -5.45
N ALA A 675 -15.17 -32.08 -4.90
CA ALA A 675 -16.44 -31.80 -5.55
C ALA A 675 -16.24 -31.10 -6.92
N GLN A 676 -15.20 -30.27 -7.02
CA GLN A 676 -14.87 -29.58 -8.26
C GLN A 676 -14.24 -30.52 -9.29
N LEU A 677 -13.34 -31.42 -8.87
CA LEU A 677 -12.77 -32.44 -9.74
C LEU A 677 -13.87 -33.36 -10.28
N ALA A 678 -14.83 -33.76 -9.43
CA ALA A 678 -16.00 -34.53 -9.86
C ALA A 678 -16.81 -33.80 -10.93
N LYS A 679 -17.11 -32.51 -10.73
CA LYS A 679 -17.82 -31.68 -11.73
C LYS A 679 -17.04 -31.57 -13.04
N GLN A 680 -15.72 -31.41 -12.99
CA GLN A 680 -14.89 -31.36 -14.20
C GLN A 680 -14.89 -32.71 -14.93
N LEU A 681 -14.84 -33.82 -14.20
CA LEU A 681 -14.89 -35.17 -14.77
C LEU A 681 -16.25 -35.47 -15.41
N GLU A 682 -17.35 -35.05 -14.80
CA GLU A 682 -18.70 -35.10 -15.39
C GLU A 682 -18.79 -34.25 -16.66
N SER A 683 -18.24 -33.03 -16.64
CA SER A 683 -18.24 -32.16 -17.82
C SER A 683 -17.44 -32.75 -18.98
N LEU A 684 -16.31 -33.39 -18.69
CA LEU A 684 -15.50 -34.09 -19.69
C LEU A 684 -16.26 -35.31 -20.24
N GLN A 685 -16.91 -36.10 -19.37
CA GLN A 685 -17.75 -37.23 -19.79
C GLN A 685 -18.86 -36.77 -20.74
N GLN A 686 -19.57 -35.68 -20.39
CA GLN A 686 -20.63 -35.13 -21.23
C GLN A 686 -20.08 -34.65 -22.57
N ALA A 687 -18.98 -33.88 -22.57
CA ALA A 687 -18.36 -33.38 -23.79
C ALA A 687 -17.82 -34.52 -24.68
N LEU A 688 -17.25 -35.57 -24.09
CA LEU A 688 -16.80 -36.77 -24.81
C LEU A 688 -17.97 -37.56 -25.39
N SER A 689 -19.08 -37.70 -24.67
CA SER A 689 -20.26 -38.41 -25.18
C SER A 689 -20.89 -37.70 -26.39
N GLN A 690 -20.95 -36.36 -26.36
CA GLN A 690 -21.40 -35.54 -27.47
C GLN A 690 -20.43 -35.65 -28.66
N PHE A 691 -19.13 -35.61 -28.41
CA PHE A 691 -18.11 -35.73 -29.44
C PHE A 691 -18.09 -37.13 -30.08
N ALA A 692 -18.23 -38.20 -29.28
CA ALA A 692 -18.27 -39.58 -29.75
C ALA A 692 -19.43 -39.85 -30.72
N SER A 693 -20.57 -39.16 -30.55
CA SER A 693 -21.72 -39.27 -31.46
C SER A 693 -21.48 -38.67 -32.85
N GLN A 694 -20.42 -37.87 -33.02
CA GLN A 694 -20.09 -37.14 -34.26
C GLN A 694 -18.89 -37.73 -35.01
N LEU A 695 -18.29 -38.80 -34.49
CA LEU A 695 -17.10 -39.42 -35.07
C LEU A 695 -17.45 -40.68 -35.87
N PRO A 696 -16.61 -41.06 -36.87
CA PRO A 696 -16.75 -42.32 -37.60
C PRO A 696 -16.66 -43.54 -36.67
N ASP A 697 -17.33 -44.63 -37.04
CA ASP A 697 -17.39 -45.89 -36.26
C ASP A 697 -16.01 -46.45 -35.86
N GLU A 698 -14.96 -46.18 -36.64
CA GLU A 698 -13.58 -46.58 -36.33
C GLU A 698 -13.03 -45.97 -35.03
N PHE A 699 -13.44 -44.75 -34.66
CA PHE A 699 -13.02 -44.10 -33.41
C PHE A 699 -13.80 -44.63 -32.20
N ALA A 700 -15.11 -44.79 -32.37
CA ALA A 700 -16.02 -45.33 -31.36
C ALA A 700 -15.75 -46.81 -31.01
N ASN A 701 -15.10 -47.54 -31.92
CA ASN A 701 -14.72 -48.94 -31.75
C ASN A 701 -13.29 -49.16 -31.22
N SER A 702 -12.53 -48.10 -30.94
CA SER A 702 -11.20 -48.26 -30.35
C SER A 702 -11.26 -48.80 -28.92
N ASP A 703 -10.52 -49.88 -28.63
CA ASP A 703 -10.49 -50.51 -27.30
C ASP A 703 -10.04 -49.52 -26.20
N ALA A 704 -9.26 -48.50 -26.58
CA ALA A 704 -8.77 -47.45 -25.70
C ALA A 704 -9.87 -46.50 -25.19
N VAL A 705 -10.93 -46.24 -25.97
CA VAL A 705 -12.05 -45.38 -25.58
C VAL A 705 -13.14 -46.18 -24.87
N ARG A 706 -13.38 -47.43 -25.27
CA ARG A 706 -14.33 -48.35 -24.62
C ARG A 706 -13.90 -48.79 -23.22
N GLY A 707 -12.60 -48.82 -22.94
CA GLY A 707 -12.05 -49.16 -21.62
C GLY A 707 -12.15 -48.05 -20.57
N LEU A 708 -12.67 -46.87 -20.91
CA LEU A 708 -12.74 -45.72 -20.00
C LEU A 708 -14.00 -45.78 -19.12
N SER A 709 -13.87 -46.21 -17.87
CA SER A 709 -14.96 -46.25 -16.90
C SER A 709 -15.06 -44.97 -16.07
N PHE A 710 -15.69 -43.93 -16.61
CA PHE A 710 -15.99 -42.68 -15.89
C PHE A 710 -16.80 -42.92 -14.60
N SER A 711 -17.66 -43.94 -14.59
CA SER A 711 -18.40 -44.39 -13.40
C SER A 711 -17.47 -44.77 -12.25
N ASP A 712 -16.38 -45.47 -12.56
CA ASP A 712 -15.45 -46.00 -11.54
C ASP A 712 -14.60 -44.86 -10.97
N MET A 713 -14.22 -43.89 -11.81
CA MET A 713 -13.52 -42.68 -11.40
C MET A 713 -14.39 -41.78 -10.51
N LEU A 714 -15.66 -41.54 -10.87
CA LEU A 714 -16.61 -40.80 -10.02
C LEU A 714 -16.87 -41.54 -8.70
N SER A 715 -16.97 -42.87 -8.74
CA SER A 715 -17.13 -43.68 -7.53
C SER A 715 -15.92 -43.59 -6.60
N SER A 716 -14.71 -43.56 -7.17
CA SER A 716 -13.45 -43.41 -6.43
C SER A 716 -13.39 -42.03 -5.74
N LEU A 717 -13.83 -40.96 -6.40
CA LEU A 717 -13.94 -39.62 -5.80
C LEU A 717 -14.87 -39.59 -4.59
N GLU A 718 -16.02 -40.25 -4.67
CA GLU A 718 -16.97 -40.34 -3.56
C GLU A 718 -16.42 -41.20 -2.41
N GLN A 719 -15.69 -42.28 -2.72
CA GLN A 719 -15.00 -43.08 -1.70
C GLN A 719 -13.90 -42.28 -0.99
N ILE A 720 -13.11 -41.49 -1.71
CA ILE A 720 -12.11 -40.57 -1.12
C ILE A 720 -12.82 -39.58 -0.19
N ARG A 721 -13.93 -38.99 -0.63
CA ARG A 721 -14.75 -38.07 0.18
C ARG A 721 -15.22 -38.73 1.48
N GLN A 722 -15.74 -39.95 1.40
CA GLN A 722 -16.20 -40.70 2.58
C GLN A 722 -15.06 -41.04 3.53
N LYS A 723 -13.89 -41.45 3.02
CA LYS A 723 -12.71 -41.75 3.84
C LYS A 723 -12.14 -40.52 4.54
N LEU A 724 -12.13 -39.37 3.86
CA LEU A 724 -11.77 -38.08 4.48
C LEU A 724 -12.73 -37.70 5.61
N MET A 725 -14.05 -37.85 5.41
CA MET A 725 -15.05 -37.56 6.46
C MET A 725 -14.95 -38.53 7.65
N GLN A 726 -14.48 -39.77 7.43
CA GLN A 726 -14.21 -40.77 8.47
C GLN A 726 -12.88 -40.54 9.20
N GLY A 727 -12.06 -39.58 8.76
CA GLY A 727 -10.73 -39.30 9.31
C GLY A 727 -9.63 -40.26 8.87
N ASP A 728 -9.91 -41.14 7.91
CA ASP A 728 -8.99 -42.17 7.39
C ASP A 728 -8.15 -41.58 6.22
N LEU A 729 -7.15 -40.77 6.60
CA LEU A 729 -6.32 -40.02 5.65
C LEU A 729 -5.42 -40.91 4.79
N GLU A 730 -4.95 -42.04 5.32
CA GLU A 730 -4.07 -42.96 4.56
C GLU A 730 -4.86 -43.68 3.47
N ALA A 731 -6.06 -44.19 3.79
CA ALA A 731 -6.91 -44.82 2.77
C ALA A 731 -7.35 -43.81 1.70
N ALA A 732 -7.68 -42.56 2.09
CA ALA A 732 -8.02 -41.51 1.14
C ALA A 732 -6.87 -41.19 0.16
N ARG A 733 -5.62 -41.13 0.65
CA ARG A 733 -4.43 -40.92 -0.20
C ARG A 733 -4.17 -42.08 -1.16
N GLN A 734 -4.43 -43.31 -0.72
CA GLN A 734 -4.22 -44.50 -1.55
C GLN A 734 -5.25 -44.55 -2.68
N LEU A 735 -6.53 -44.33 -2.38
CA LEU A 735 -7.60 -44.22 -3.38
C LEU A 735 -7.36 -43.06 -4.36
N ALA A 736 -6.85 -41.93 -3.89
CA ALA A 736 -6.48 -40.81 -4.74
C ALA A 736 -5.38 -41.18 -5.75
N ARG A 737 -4.31 -41.86 -5.32
CA ARG A 737 -3.23 -42.33 -6.23
C ARG A 737 -3.74 -43.30 -7.29
N GLU A 738 -4.66 -44.18 -6.94
CA GLU A 738 -5.28 -45.12 -7.88
C GLU A 738 -6.13 -44.40 -8.93
N LEU A 739 -7.02 -43.49 -8.48
CA LEU A 739 -7.79 -42.62 -9.36
C LEU A 739 -6.88 -41.83 -10.33
N PHE A 740 -5.76 -41.31 -9.83
CA PHE A 740 -4.80 -40.56 -10.65
C PHE A 740 -4.11 -41.41 -11.72
N SER A 741 -3.82 -42.67 -11.42
CA SER A 741 -3.31 -43.60 -12.43
C SER A 741 -4.33 -43.89 -13.53
N GLN A 742 -5.61 -44.03 -13.15
CA GLN A 742 -6.71 -44.20 -14.11
C GLN A 742 -6.89 -42.96 -14.98
N MET A 743 -6.89 -41.77 -14.39
CA MET A 743 -6.97 -40.50 -15.12
C MET A 743 -5.79 -40.32 -16.09
N ALA A 744 -4.56 -40.66 -15.68
CA ALA A 744 -3.40 -40.61 -16.57
C ALA A 744 -3.53 -41.55 -17.78
N SER A 745 -4.04 -42.76 -17.57
CA SER A 745 -4.30 -43.72 -18.65
C SER A 745 -5.38 -43.23 -19.62
N MET A 746 -6.46 -42.61 -19.10
CA MET A 746 -7.50 -41.97 -19.90
C MET A 746 -6.93 -40.86 -20.77
N LEU A 747 -6.08 -40.01 -20.21
CA LEU A 747 -5.47 -38.89 -20.93
C LEU A 747 -4.54 -39.37 -22.04
N ALA A 748 -3.74 -40.41 -21.77
CA ALA A 748 -2.90 -41.04 -22.78
C ALA A 748 -3.74 -41.67 -23.90
N ALA A 749 -4.86 -42.33 -23.55
CA ALA A 749 -5.81 -42.86 -24.53
C ALA A 749 -6.45 -41.76 -25.38
N LEU A 750 -6.88 -40.64 -24.78
CA LEU A 750 -7.44 -39.50 -25.51
C LEU A 750 -6.42 -38.80 -26.42
N GLN A 751 -5.20 -38.58 -25.93
CA GLN A 751 -4.12 -37.97 -26.72
C GLN A 751 -3.69 -38.87 -27.89
N SER A 752 -3.58 -40.18 -27.67
CA SER A 752 -3.25 -41.14 -28.72
C SER A 752 -4.38 -41.25 -29.75
N ALA A 753 -5.63 -41.28 -29.32
CA ALA A 753 -6.78 -41.27 -30.22
C ALA A 753 -6.83 -39.99 -31.08
N GLN A 754 -6.57 -38.81 -30.49
CA GLN A 754 -6.43 -37.55 -31.23
C GLN A 754 -5.30 -37.59 -32.26
N GLN A 755 -4.15 -38.19 -31.91
CA GLN A 755 -3.02 -38.33 -32.84
C GLN A 755 -3.30 -39.31 -33.98
N MET A 756 -4.00 -40.42 -33.69
CA MET A 756 -4.29 -41.46 -34.67
C MET A 756 -5.30 -40.97 -35.71
N ALA A 757 -6.36 -40.27 -35.27
CA ALA A 757 -7.35 -39.67 -36.15
C ALA A 757 -6.75 -38.68 -37.17
N MET A 758 -5.70 -37.94 -36.78
CA MET A 758 -5.11 -36.88 -37.61
C MET A 758 -3.90 -37.34 -38.46
N SER A 759 -3.22 -38.44 -38.09
CA SER A 759 -1.99 -38.90 -38.77
C SER A 759 -2.21 -39.96 -39.85
N SER A 760 -3.25 -40.79 -39.72
CA SER A 760 -3.49 -41.90 -40.66
C SER A 760 -4.00 -41.45 -42.04
N SER A 761 -4.73 -40.33 -42.11
CA SER A 761 -5.24 -39.76 -43.37
C SER A 761 -4.15 -38.98 -44.12
N MET A 762 -3.40 -38.14 -43.40
CA MET A 762 -2.36 -37.26 -43.96
C MET A 762 -1.18 -38.03 -44.57
N GLY A 763 -0.70 -39.10 -43.90
CA GLY A 763 0.41 -39.91 -44.40
C GLY A 763 0.06 -40.68 -45.68
N ARG A 764 -1.17 -41.21 -45.78
CA ARG A 764 -1.67 -41.86 -47.01
C ARG A 764 -1.79 -40.86 -48.14
N MET A 765 -2.33 -39.68 -47.86
CA MET A 765 -2.49 -38.61 -48.85
C MET A 765 -1.15 -38.10 -49.36
N GLN A 766 -0.15 -37.90 -48.49
CA GLN A 766 1.20 -37.50 -48.94
C GLN A 766 1.81 -38.56 -49.88
N GLY A 767 1.59 -39.84 -49.60
CA GLY A 767 2.01 -40.95 -50.46
C GLY A 767 1.33 -40.92 -51.83
N GLU A 768 0.00 -40.81 -51.87
CA GLU A 768 -0.77 -40.72 -53.12
C GLU A 768 -0.46 -39.44 -53.92
N MET A 769 -0.30 -38.30 -53.26
CA MET A 769 0.04 -37.03 -53.91
C MET A 769 1.45 -37.06 -54.51
N THR A 770 2.40 -37.73 -53.85
CA THR A 770 3.75 -37.95 -54.39
C THR A 770 3.69 -38.84 -55.63
N ARG A 771 2.89 -39.92 -55.61
CA ARG A 771 2.67 -40.80 -56.77
C ARG A 771 2.04 -40.05 -57.94
N SER A 772 0.97 -39.30 -57.69
CA SER A 772 0.29 -38.48 -58.70
C SER A 772 1.20 -37.39 -59.28
N THR A 773 2.06 -36.76 -58.46
CA THR A 773 3.05 -35.79 -58.95
C THR A 773 4.08 -36.46 -59.85
N SER A 774 4.53 -37.67 -59.50
CA SER A 774 5.47 -38.43 -60.34
C SER A 774 4.84 -38.85 -61.67
N GLU A 775 3.56 -39.24 -61.69
CA GLU A 775 2.82 -39.56 -62.91
C GLU A 775 2.66 -38.31 -63.79
N LEU A 776 2.28 -37.16 -63.19
CA LEU A 776 2.16 -35.89 -63.90
C LEU A 776 3.49 -35.48 -64.56
N GLN A 777 4.62 -35.67 -63.87
CA GLN A 777 5.96 -35.39 -64.44
C GLN A 777 6.33 -36.31 -65.59
N GLN A 778 5.81 -37.54 -65.62
CA GLN A 778 5.98 -38.42 -66.79
C GLN A 778 5.11 -37.94 -67.94
N ILE A 779 3.83 -37.62 -67.67
CA ILE A 779 2.90 -37.12 -68.68
C ILE A 779 3.42 -35.83 -69.32
N LEU A 780 3.95 -34.90 -68.52
CA LEU A 780 4.54 -33.65 -69.00
C LEU A 780 5.73 -33.86 -69.92
N ARG A 781 6.64 -34.77 -69.55
CA ARG A 781 7.82 -35.09 -70.37
C ARG A 781 7.39 -35.69 -71.71
N GLU A 782 6.45 -36.63 -71.68
CA GLU A 782 5.95 -37.28 -72.89
C GLU A 782 5.16 -36.29 -73.78
N GLN A 783 4.37 -35.37 -73.21
CA GLN A 783 3.71 -34.31 -73.98
C GLN A 783 4.72 -33.35 -74.63
N GLN A 784 5.82 -33.03 -73.93
CA GLN A 784 6.89 -32.18 -74.47
C GLN A 784 7.61 -32.87 -75.63
N GLU A 785 7.86 -34.17 -75.53
CA GLU A 785 8.44 -34.98 -76.61
C GLU A 785 7.52 -35.02 -77.83
N ILE A 786 6.23 -35.32 -77.66
CA ILE A 786 5.25 -35.32 -78.76
C ILE A 786 5.20 -33.96 -79.44
N LEU A 787 5.17 -32.86 -78.68
CA LEU A 787 5.18 -31.51 -79.23
C LEU A 787 6.45 -31.22 -80.05
N VAL A 788 7.62 -31.63 -79.56
CA VAL A 788 8.90 -31.46 -80.28
C VAL A 788 8.92 -32.26 -81.58
N ASP A 789 8.42 -33.49 -81.56
CA ASP A 789 8.31 -34.36 -82.73
C ASP A 789 7.32 -33.76 -83.77
N THR A 790 6.15 -33.29 -83.34
CA THR A 790 5.14 -32.63 -84.18
C THR A 790 5.70 -31.33 -84.80
N GLU A 791 6.40 -30.50 -84.01
CA GLU A 791 7.07 -29.30 -84.51
C GLU A 791 8.22 -29.62 -85.48
N GLY A 792 8.95 -30.71 -85.24
CA GLY A 792 10.02 -31.20 -86.10
C GLY A 792 9.53 -31.51 -87.52
N ILE A 793 8.42 -32.25 -87.62
CA ILE A 793 7.76 -32.57 -88.89
C ILE A 793 7.30 -31.29 -89.61
N ASN A 794 6.72 -30.34 -88.87
CA ASN A 794 6.29 -29.06 -89.44
C ASN A 794 7.46 -28.19 -89.94
N LYS A 795 8.58 -28.17 -89.22
CA LYS A 795 9.81 -27.45 -89.62
C LYS A 795 10.47 -28.09 -90.85
N GLN A 796 10.57 -29.41 -90.90
CA GLN A 796 11.09 -30.12 -92.07
C GLN A 796 10.28 -29.80 -93.32
N LYS A 797 8.94 -29.84 -93.24
CA LYS A 797 8.04 -29.47 -94.34
C LYS A 797 8.26 -28.05 -94.86
N LEU A 798 8.51 -27.09 -93.97
CA LEU A 798 8.84 -25.71 -94.35
C LEU A 798 10.18 -25.63 -95.09
N SER A 799 11.22 -26.31 -94.57
CA SER A 799 12.55 -26.32 -95.18
C SER A 799 12.58 -27.03 -96.55
N GLU A 800 11.83 -28.12 -96.72
CA GLU A 800 11.74 -28.82 -98.00
C GLU A 800 10.98 -28.00 -99.04
N ARG A 801 9.91 -27.32 -98.62
CA ARG A 801 9.19 -26.38 -99.49
C ARG A 801 10.09 -25.25 -99.96
N GLU A 802 10.91 -24.69 -99.06
CA GLU A 802 11.90 -23.68 -99.40
C GLU A 802 12.94 -24.23 -100.38
N ALA A 803 13.50 -25.43 -100.14
CA ALA A 803 14.48 -26.06 -101.02
C ALA A 803 13.93 -26.30 -102.45
N VAL A 804 12.71 -26.84 -102.57
CA VAL A 804 12.06 -27.10 -103.87
C VAL A 804 11.80 -25.80 -104.64
N LEU A 805 11.37 -24.74 -103.94
CA LEU A 805 11.18 -23.42 -104.57
C LEU A 805 12.51 -22.83 -105.03
N THR A 806 13.57 -22.99 -104.24
CA THR A 806 14.90 -22.48 -104.56
C THR A 806 15.49 -23.20 -105.79
N GLU A 807 15.32 -24.52 -105.88
CA GLU A 807 15.78 -25.32 -107.02
C GLU A 807 15.02 -24.96 -108.30
N LYS A 808 13.68 -24.90 -108.25
CA LYS A 808 12.86 -24.48 -109.40
C LYS A 808 13.25 -23.09 -109.89
N LEU A 809 13.56 -22.18 -108.97
CA LEU A 809 13.98 -20.81 -109.30
C LEU A 809 15.33 -20.79 -110.01
N ALA A 810 16.30 -21.58 -109.54
CA ALA A 810 17.60 -21.71 -110.19
C ALA A 810 17.49 -22.32 -111.60
N GLN A 811 16.67 -23.36 -111.77
CA GLN A 811 16.43 -24.00 -113.07
C GLN A 811 15.78 -23.03 -114.08
N PHE A 812 14.80 -22.26 -113.63
CA PHE A 812 14.17 -21.24 -114.47
C PHE A 812 15.16 -20.15 -114.88
N GLN A 813 15.96 -19.63 -113.94
CA GLN A 813 16.96 -18.60 -114.23
C GLN A 813 17.97 -19.06 -115.27
N ALA A 814 18.55 -20.25 -115.11
CA ALA A 814 19.52 -20.79 -116.06
C ALA A 814 18.93 -20.99 -117.46
N ARG A 815 17.67 -21.45 -117.54
CA ARG A 815 16.97 -21.61 -118.82
C ARG A 815 16.62 -20.26 -119.45
N ALA A 816 16.18 -19.30 -118.64
CA ALA A 816 15.84 -17.95 -119.09
C ALA A 816 17.04 -17.17 -119.60
N GLU A 817 18.19 -17.24 -118.92
CA GLU A 817 19.44 -16.65 -119.38
C GLU A 817 19.86 -17.22 -120.74
N LYS A 818 19.81 -18.55 -120.90
CA LYS A 818 20.16 -19.21 -122.15
C LYS A 818 19.20 -18.84 -123.28
N ASP A 819 17.90 -18.93 -123.05
CA ASP A 819 16.88 -18.63 -124.07
C ASP A 819 16.95 -17.16 -124.49
N LEU A 820 17.17 -16.22 -123.56
CA LEU A 820 17.32 -14.79 -123.89
C LEU A 820 18.63 -14.48 -124.63
N ALA A 821 19.74 -15.15 -124.29
CA ALA A 821 21.00 -14.99 -125.00
C ALA A 821 20.90 -15.48 -126.45
N GLU A 822 20.26 -16.64 -126.68
CA GLU A 822 19.97 -17.13 -128.04
C GLU A 822 19.05 -16.18 -128.81
N LEU A 823 18.09 -15.53 -128.13
CA LEU A 823 17.24 -14.52 -128.76
C LEU A 823 18.01 -13.26 -129.14
N ALA A 824 18.94 -12.80 -128.31
CA ALA A 824 19.78 -11.65 -128.62
C ALA A 824 20.69 -11.90 -129.85
N GLU A 825 21.15 -13.14 -130.07
CA GLU A 825 21.90 -13.51 -131.28
C GLU A 825 21.03 -13.54 -132.55
N LEU A 826 19.76 -13.95 -132.41
CA LEU A 826 18.83 -14.02 -133.54
C LEU A 826 18.49 -12.65 -134.12
N PHE A 827 18.51 -11.61 -133.28
CA PHE A 827 18.17 -10.22 -133.61
C PHE A 827 19.36 -9.27 -133.35
N PRO A 828 20.34 -9.20 -134.26
CA PRO A 828 21.49 -8.30 -134.12
C PRO A 828 21.12 -6.83 -134.39
N ASP A 829 21.92 -5.90 -133.86
CA ASP A 829 21.80 -4.46 -134.12
C ASP A 829 22.26 -4.14 -135.56
N GLU A 830 21.37 -4.25 -136.57
CA GLU A 830 21.66 -3.80 -137.95
C GLU A 830 21.22 -2.34 -138.17
N GLU A 831 22.18 -1.43 -138.38
CA GLU A 831 21.95 -0.07 -138.89
C GLU A 831 21.60 -0.14 -140.39
N ARG A 832 20.31 -0.04 -140.75
CA ARG A 832 19.89 0.00 -142.17
C ARG A 832 20.25 1.34 -142.82
N GLU A 833 21.12 1.30 -143.86
CA GLU A 833 21.43 2.42 -144.75
C GLU A 833 20.16 2.95 -145.47
N GLU A 834 19.94 4.26 -145.39
CA GLU A 834 18.79 4.97 -145.96
C GLU A 834 18.64 4.71 -147.47
N THR A 835 17.72 3.82 -147.85
CA THR A 835 17.23 3.73 -149.23
C THR A 835 15.77 4.19 -149.31
N ASN A 836 15.61 5.28 -150.07
CA ASN A 836 14.39 6.06 -150.31
C ASN A 836 13.17 5.18 -150.70
N SER A 837 12.33 4.84 -149.72
CA SER A 837 10.95 4.40 -149.96
C SER A 837 10.09 4.67 -148.73
N ALA A 838 9.00 5.41 -148.95
CA ALA A 838 8.03 5.80 -147.92
C ALA A 838 7.26 4.57 -147.41
N ILE A 839 7.80 3.92 -146.38
CA ILE A 839 7.12 2.92 -145.56
C ILE A 839 6.80 3.58 -144.20
N PRO A 840 5.56 3.53 -143.70
CA PRO A 840 5.23 4.05 -142.38
C PRO A 840 6.03 3.31 -141.30
N GLN A 841 6.83 4.03 -140.52
CA GLN A 841 7.51 3.50 -139.34
C GLN A 841 6.45 3.01 -138.33
N GLY A 842 6.51 1.74 -137.94
CA GLY A 842 5.69 1.17 -136.85
C GLY A 842 4.81 -0.04 -137.18
N GLU A 843 4.57 -0.38 -138.46
CA GLU A 843 3.74 -1.56 -138.82
C GLU A 843 4.52 -2.86 -138.98
N PHE A 844 5.83 -2.79 -139.18
CA PHE A 844 6.69 -3.97 -139.39
C PHE A 844 7.57 -4.28 -138.18
N LEU A 845 7.93 -5.56 -138.02
CA LEU A 845 8.89 -6.02 -137.01
C LEU A 845 10.24 -5.32 -137.20
N ASP A 846 10.72 -4.66 -136.15
CA ASP A 846 12.04 -4.06 -136.09
C ASP A 846 12.95 -4.85 -135.13
N ASP A 847 14.05 -5.36 -135.69
CA ASP A 847 14.96 -6.27 -134.98
C ASP A 847 15.72 -5.52 -133.86
N GLY A 848 15.97 -4.22 -134.03
CA GLY A 848 16.66 -3.38 -133.02
C GLY A 848 15.79 -3.09 -131.79
N THR A 849 14.50 -2.79 -131.96
CA THR A 849 13.57 -2.64 -130.83
C THR A 849 13.37 -3.95 -130.09
N LEU A 850 13.26 -5.09 -130.80
CA LEU A 850 13.16 -6.39 -130.15
C LEU A 850 14.43 -6.76 -129.36
N ASN A 851 15.63 -6.46 -129.89
CA ASN A 851 16.88 -6.67 -129.19
C ASN A 851 16.98 -5.82 -127.90
N ASN A 852 16.53 -4.57 -127.94
CA ASN A 852 16.49 -3.72 -126.75
C ASN A 852 15.53 -4.27 -125.67
N LEU A 853 14.37 -4.81 -126.07
CA LEU A 853 13.47 -5.48 -125.15
C LEU A 853 14.09 -6.76 -124.57
N ILE A 854 14.86 -7.52 -125.35
CA ILE A 854 15.61 -8.68 -124.85
C ILE A 854 16.70 -8.27 -123.84
N LYS A 855 17.46 -7.21 -124.12
CA LYS A 855 18.46 -6.65 -123.18
C LYS A 855 17.80 -6.20 -121.86
N GLU A 856 16.63 -5.57 -121.94
CA GLU A 856 15.88 -5.17 -120.75
C GLU A 856 15.33 -6.39 -119.99
N MET A 857 14.84 -7.44 -120.68
CA MET A 857 14.48 -8.72 -120.05
C MET A 857 15.65 -9.34 -119.30
N ILE A 858 16.85 -9.36 -119.89
CA ILE A 858 18.06 -9.88 -119.22
C ILE A 858 18.38 -9.05 -117.97
N SER A 859 18.30 -7.72 -118.05
CA SER A 859 18.51 -6.81 -116.91
C SER A 859 17.53 -7.07 -115.76
N ARG A 860 16.24 -7.28 -116.07
CA ARG A 860 15.19 -7.58 -115.07
C ARG A 860 15.39 -8.96 -114.44
N LEU A 861 15.78 -9.94 -115.24
CA LEU A 861 16.09 -11.30 -114.78
C LEU A 861 17.28 -11.30 -113.80
N LEU A 862 18.37 -10.58 -114.12
CA LEU A 862 19.54 -10.44 -113.26
C LEU A 862 19.22 -9.72 -111.94
N LYS A 863 18.32 -8.73 -111.98
CA LYS A 863 17.81 -8.04 -110.79
C LYS A 863 16.76 -8.83 -110.01
N LYS A 864 16.37 -10.03 -110.48
CA LYS A 864 15.30 -10.90 -109.94
C LYS A 864 13.93 -10.20 -109.86
N ASP A 865 13.70 -9.21 -110.73
CA ASP A 865 12.44 -8.48 -110.86
C ASP A 865 11.49 -9.27 -111.78
N PHE A 866 10.91 -10.36 -111.25
CA PHE A 866 10.02 -11.26 -112.00
C PHE A 866 8.74 -10.59 -112.54
N PRO A 867 8.07 -9.68 -111.79
CA PRO A 867 6.95 -8.91 -112.34
C PRO A 867 7.38 -8.02 -113.50
N GLY A 868 8.45 -7.22 -113.35
CA GLY A 868 8.99 -6.39 -114.42
C GLY A 868 9.48 -7.21 -115.62
N PHE A 869 10.06 -8.39 -115.38
CA PHE A 869 10.43 -9.34 -116.43
C PHE A 869 9.21 -9.80 -117.24
N SER A 870 8.08 -10.09 -116.59
CA SER A 870 6.85 -10.49 -117.28
C SER A 870 6.26 -9.36 -118.14
N GLU A 871 6.33 -8.11 -117.68
CA GLU A 871 5.86 -6.95 -118.44
C GLU A 871 6.65 -6.74 -119.73
N ILE A 872 7.99 -6.77 -119.64
CA ILE A 872 8.86 -6.59 -120.82
C ILE A 872 8.71 -7.77 -121.79
N MET A 873 8.52 -9.00 -121.29
CA MET A 873 8.25 -10.17 -122.12
C MET A 873 6.97 -10.02 -122.95
N GLU A 874 5.90 -9.47 -122.37
CA GLU A 874 4.67 -9.19 -123.11
C GLU A 874 4.86 -8.09 -124.16
N MET A 875 5.64 -7.05 -123.86
CA MET A 875 6.02 -6.04 -124.86
C MET A 875 6.79 -6.68 -126.03
N ALA A 876 7.73 -7.59 -125.74
CA ALA A 876 8.48 -8.32 -126.78
C ALA A 876 7.56 -9.23 -127.63
N ARG A 877 6.54 -9.85 -127.03
CA ARG A 877 5.52 -10.62 -127.76
C ARG A 877 4.65 -9.73 -128.65
N GLN A 878 4.29 -8.53 -128.19
CA GLN A 878 3.54 -7.56 -128.98
C GLN A 878 4.34 -7.07 -130.19
N GLU A 879 5.64 -6.79 -130.00
CA GLU A 879 6.55 -6.43 -131.08
C GLU A 879 6.68 -7.55 -132.12
N LEU A 880 6.84 -8.80 -131.66
CA LEU A 880 6.82 -9.96 -132.56
C LEU A 880 5.50 -10.04 -133.35
N GLY A 881 4.37 -9.65 -132.78
CA GLY A 881 3.05 -9.67 -133.44
C GLY A 881 2.86 -8.73 -134.65
N LYS A 882 3.83 -7.84 -134.96
CA LYS A 882 3.77 -6.91 -136.11
C LYS A 882 3.94 -7.63 -137.47
N LYS A 883 3.64 -6.95 -138.60
CA LYS A 883 3.79 -7.51 -139.96
C LYS A 883 5.27 -7.80 -140.24
N ARG A 884 5.59 -8.89 -140.96
CA ARG A 884 6.98 -9.38 -141.08
C ARG A 884 7.42 -9.51 -142.54
N ALA A 885 8.71 -9.31 -142.81
CA ALA A 885 9.30 -9.67 -144.10
C ALA A 885 9.50 -11.21 -144.19
N PRO A 886 9.45 -11.81 -145.39
CA PRO A 886 9.56 -13.26 -145.56
C PRO A 886 10.87 -13.85 -144.99
N GLU A 887 11.96 -13.08 -144.97
CA GLU A 887 13.26 -13.51 -144.42
C GLU A 887 13.28 -13.54 -142.88
N GLN A 888 12.42 -12.75 -142.22
CA GLN A 888 12.35 -12.65 -140.76
C GLN A 888 11.38 -13.69 -140.14
N GLU A 889 10.52 -14.31 -140.94
CA GLU A 889 9.45 -15.18 -140.44
C GLU A 889 9.98 -16.42 -139.69
N GLY A 890 11.09 -16.99 -140.15
CA GLY A 890 11.73 -18.14 -139.50
C GLY A 890 12.31 -17.82 -138.12
N LYS A 891 12.94 -16.65 -137.96
CA LYS A 891 13.52 -16.22 -136.67
C LYS A 891 12.44 -15.75 -135.69
N ALA A 892 11.45 -14.99 -136.15
CA ALA A 892 10.35 -14.52 -135.31
C ALA A 892 9.51 -15.67 -134.71
N ARG A 893 9.23 -16.74 -135.46
CA ARG A 893 8.52 -17.92 -134.93
C ARG A 893 9.30 -18.63 -133.82
N ARG A 894 10.64 -18.71 -133.95
CA ARG A 894 11.50 -19.25 -132.89
C ARG A 894 11.46 -18.36 -131.66
N ALA A 895 11.46 -17.04 -131.86
CA ALA A 895 11.36 -16.06 -130.79
C ALA A 895 10.06 -16.17 -130.00
N GLU A 896 8.93 -16.26 -130.70
CA GLU A 896 7.63 -16.46 -130.07
C GLU A 896 7.54 -17.76 -129.28
N ALA A 897 8.10 -18.86 -129.80
CA ALA A 897 8.15 -20.13 -129.09
C ALA A 897 8.98 -20.03 -127.80
N ARG A 898 10.17 -19.42 -127.86
CA ARG A 898 11.04 -19.23 -126.69
C ARG A 898 10.39 -18.32 -125.64
N LEU A 899 9.82 -17.18 -126.02
CA LEU A 899 9.12 -16.30 -125.08
C LEU A 899 7.87 -16.98 -124.50
N ARG A 900 7.17 -17.84 -125.26
CA ARG A 900 6.06 -18.65 -124.75
C ARG A 900 6.52 -19.62 -123.66
N ASP A 901 7.60 -20.36 -123.92
CA ASP A 901 8.19 -21.29 -122.96
C ASP A 901 8.67 -20.59 -121.69
N LEU A 902 9.25 -19.39 -121.82
CA LEU A 902 9.65 -18.56 -120.67
C LEU A 902 8.46 -18.09 -119.84
N GLY A 903 7.36 -17.69 -120.48
CA GLY A 903 6.13 -17.33 -119.77
C GLY A 903 5.54 -18.51 -119.00
N ALA A 904 5.51 -19.70 -119.61
CA ALA A 904 5.04 -20.92 -118.95
C ALA A 904 5.94 -21.32 -117.76
N GLY A 905 7.27 -21.19 -117.92
CA GLY A 905 8.23 -21.44 -116.84
C GLY A 905 8.07 -20.49 -115.65
N LEU A 906 7.79 -19.21 -115.91
CA LEU A 906 7.56 -18.21 -114.87
C LEU A 906 6.25 -18.47 -114.11
N GLN A 907 5.19 -18.90 -114.80
CA GLN A 907 3.91 -19.22 -114.16
C GLN A 907 4.02 -20.47 -113.28
N ALA A 908 4.77 -21.49 -113.70
CA ALA A 908 5.03 -22.69 -112.91
C ALA A 908 5.85 -22.45 -111.62
N LEU A 909 6.58 -21.33 -111.54
CA LEU A 909 7.27 -20.87 -110.33
C LEU A 909 6.34 -20.22 -109.30
N LEU A 910 5.26 -19.58 -109.78
CA LEU A 910 4.33 -18.82 -108.95
C LEU A 910 3.21 -19.69 -108.33
N GLU A 911 3.02 -20.92 -108.83
CA GLU A 911 2.11 -21.89 -108.23
C GLU A 911 2.71 -22.52 -106.95
N PRO A 912 1.96 -22.58 -105.82
CA PRO A 912 2.49 -23.15 -104.58
C PRO A 912 2.72 -24.67 -104.74
N PRO A 913 3.92 -25.20 -104.48
CA PRO A 913 4.12 -26.64 -104.49
C PRO A 913 3.41 -27.25 -103.28
N ALA A 914 2.44 -28.13 -103.54
CA ALA A 914 1.95 -29.04 -102.52
C ALA A 914 3.03 -30.10 -102.29
N ALA A 915 3.93 -29.87 -101.33
CA ALA A 915 4.76 -30.95 -100.81
C ALA A 915 3.81 -31.98 -100.14
N ALA A 916 3.52 -33.06 -100.86
CA ALA A 916 2.79 -34.20 -100.31
C ALA A 916 3.64 -34.85 -99.21
N LEU A 917 3.02 -35.18 -98.08
CA LEU A 917 3.70 -35.86 -96.97
C LEU A 917 4.34 -37.15 -97.48
N LYS A 918 5.60 -37.40 -97.11
CA LYS A 918 6.27 -38.69 -97.36
C LYS A 918 5.56 -39.78 -96.57
N ASP A 919 5.65 -41.03 -97.03
CA ASP A 919 4.98 -42.14 -96.32
C ASP A 919 5.58 -42.35 -94.92
N GLU A 920 6.87 -42.08 -94.74
CA GLU A 920 7.53 -42.05 -93.43
C GLU A 920 6.90 -40.99 -92.49
N GLU A 921 6.62 -39.78 -92.99
CA GLU A 921 5.99 -38.69 -92.21
C GLU A 921 4.52 -39.00 -91.87
N LYS A 922 3.80 -39.69 -92.75
CA LYS A 922 2.43 -40.15 -92.44
C LYS A 922 2.44 -41.21 -91.35
N THR A 923 3.44 -42.10 -91.36
CA THR A 923 3.58 -43.11 -90.31
C THR A 923 3.96 -42.49 -88.97
N THR A 924 4.86 -41.51 -88.95
CA THR A 924 5.22 -40.81 -87.71
C THR A 924 4.05 -40.00 -87.16
N LEU A 925 3.26 -39.32 -87.99
CA LEU A 925 2.06 -38.59 -87.51
C LEU A 925 0.99 -39.52 -86.93
N ARG A 926 0.82 -40.73 -87.49
CA ARG A 926 -0.09 -41.74 -86.93
C ARG A 926 0.43 -42.31 -85.61
N ASP A 927 1.75 -42.53 -85.49
CA ASP A 927 2.39 -42.93 -84.24
C ASP A 927 2.24 -41.85 -83.16
N LEU A 928 2.49 -40.59 -83.52
CA LEU A 928 2.26 -39.44 -82.63
C LEU A 928 0.79 -39.33 -82.20
N SER A 929 -0.17 -39.55 -83.12
CA SER A 929 -1.60 -39.61 -82.76
C SER A 929 -1.91 -40.72 -81.75
N HIS A 930 -1.29 -41.90 -81.92
CA HIS A 930 -1.47 -43.00 -80.98
C HIS A 930 -0.87 -42.70 -79.61
N ARG A 931 0.38 -42.20 -79.56
CA ARG A 931 1.06 -41.75 -78.33
C ARG A 931 0.24 -40.66 -77.63
N GLN A 932 -0.26 -39.68 -78.37
CA GLN A 932 -1.11 -38.61 -77.86
C GLN A 932 -2.42 -39.16 -77.26
N GLY A 933 -3.00 -40.21 -77.86
CA GLY A 933 -4.18 -40.90 -77.35
C GLY A 933 -3.95 -41.67 -76.04
N ILE A 934 -2.82 -42.40 -75.93
CA ILE A 934 -2.42 -43.07 -74.68
C ILE A 934 -2.21 -42.04 -73.58
N LEU A 935 -1.50 -40.96 -73.90
CA LEU A 935 -1.21 -39.88 -72.97
C LEU A 935 -2.49 -39.20 -72.46
N LYS A 936 -3.48 -39.02 -73.35
CA LYS A 936 -4.80 -38.49 -73.02
C LYS A 936 -5.54 -39.37 -71.99
N GLU A 937 -5.54 -40.69 -72.16
CA GLU A 937 -6.18 -41.62 -71.21
C GLU A 937 -5.46 -41.65 -69.86
N ARG A 938 -4.12 -41.69 -69.84
CA ARG A 938 -3.34 -41.59 -68.59
C ARG A 938 -3.64 -40.29 -67.83
N THR A 939 -3.76 -39.18 -68.57
CA THR A 939 -4.12 -37.88 -67.99
C THR A 939 -5.54 -37.91 -67.43
N ARG A 940 -6.48 -38.61 -68.07
CA ARG A 940 -7.85 -38.79 -67.57
C ARG A 940 -7.90 -39.64 -66.29
N GLU A 941 -7.20 -40.77 -66.25
CA GLU A 941 -7.09 -41.61 -65.06
C GLU A 941 -6.44 -40.86 -63.88
N LEU A 942 -5.41 -40.07 -64.15
CA LEU A 942 -4.79 -39.20 -63.14
C LEU A 942 -5.80 -38.18 -62.60
N ASN A 943 -6.62 -37.59 -63.47
CA ASN A 943 -7.67 -36.66 -63.06
C ASN A 943 -8.71 -37.32 -62.15
N GLU A 944 -9.20 -38.51 -62.51
CA GLU A 944 -10.18 -39.26 -61.71
C GLU A 944 -9.63 -39.60 -60.32
N LYS A 945 -8.37 -40.07 -60.24
CA LYS A 945 -7.68 -40.33 -58.97
C LYS A 945 -7.56 -39.07 -58.12
N LEU A 946 -7.08 -37.96 -58.70
CA LEU A 946 -6.94 -36.70 -57.98
C LEU A 946 -8.29 -36.14 -57.54
N THR A 947 -9.33 -36.24 -58.35
CA THR A 947 -10.69 -35.81 -57.99
C THR A 947 -11.20 -36.56 -56.76
N SER A 948 -10.98 -37.88 -56.70
CA SER A 948 -11.34 -38.70 -55.53
C SER A 948 -10.52 -38.35 -54.27
N LEU A 949 -9.22 -38.06 -54.43
CA LEU A 949 -8.37 -37.63 -53.32
C LEU A 949 -8.78 -36.26 -52.79
N PHE A 950 -9.22 -35.35 -53.65
CA PHE A 950 -9.61 -33.99 -53.27
C PHE A 950 -10.97 -33.96 -52.55
N GLN A 951 -11.86 -34.93 -52.80
CA GLN A 951 -13.07 -35.11 -51.98
C GLN A 951 -12.74 -35.46 -50.52
N LEU A 952 -11.64 -36.16 -50.28
CA LEU A 952 -11.17 -36.52 -48.94
C LEU A 952 -10.38 -35.38 -48.26
N PHE A 953 -9.88 -34.41 -49.03
CA PHE A 953 -9.06 -33.31 -48.55
C PHE A 953 -9.49 -31.99 -49.20
N PRO A 954 -10.57 -31.38 -48.72
CA PRO A 954 -11.19 -30.24 -49.38
C PRO A 954 -10.37 -28.93 -49.26
N SER A 955 -9.25 -28.94 -48.52
CA SER A 955 -8.34 -27.81 -48.36
C SER A 955 -7.41 -27.57 -49.57
N LEU A 956 -7.43 -28.44 -50.59
CA LEU A 956 -6.56 -28.37 -51.76
C LEU A 956 -7.15 -27.46 -52.86
N ASP A 957 -6.27 -26.97 -53.75
CA ASP A 957 -6.63 -26.00 -54.80
C ASP A 957 -7.51 -26.66 -55.89
N PRO A 958 -8.77 -26.24 -56.06
CA PRO A 958 -9.70 -26.85 -57.02
C PRO A 958 -9.28 -26.67 -58.48
N GLN A 959 -8.33 -25.78 -58.78
CA GLN A 959 -7.81 -25.59 -60.14
C GLN A 959 -7.04 -26.83 -60.65
N ILE A 960 -6.46 -27.63 -59.75
CA ILE A 960 -5.64 -28.81 -60.11
C ILE A 960 -6.44 -29.84 -60.94
N PRO A 961 -7.58 -30.40 -60.46
CA PRO A 961 -8.37 -31.34 -61.26
C PRO A 961 -8.96 -30.69 -62.53
N LYS A 962 -9.31 -29.39 -62.48
CA LYS A 962 -9.81 -28.65 -63.66
C LYS A 962 -8.76 -28.58 -64.77
N ASP A 963 -7.55 -28.13 -64.47
CA ASP A 963 -6.47 -27.98 -65.44
C ASP A 963 -6.06 -29.33 -66.07
N ILE A 964 -6.05 -30.43 -65.29
CA ILE A 964 -5.77 -31.77 -65.82
C ILE A 964 -6.91 -32.24 -66.74
N GLY A 965 -8.16 -32.03 -66.34
CA GLY A 965 -9.33 -32.34 -67.18
C GLY A 965 -9.32 -31.58 -68.50
N GLU A 966 -9.00 -30.29 -68.48
CA GLU A 966 -8.87 -29.47 -69.67
C GLU A 966 -7.64 -29.82 -70.52
N ALA A 967 -6.53 -30.22 -69.90
CA ALA A 967 -5.37 -30.74 -70.61
C ALA A 967 -5.72 -32.01 -71.38
N SER A 968 -6.44 -32.96 -70.75
CA SER A 968 -6.94 -34.17 -71.41
C SER A 968 -7.84 -33.84 -72.61
N LYS A 969 -8.71 -32.81 -72.51
CA LYS A 969 -9.51 -32.33 -73.66
C LYS A 969 -8.64 -31.79 -74.80
N SER A 970 -7.66 -30.95 -74.48
CA SER A 970 -6.71 -30.42 -75.47
C SER A 970 -5.90 -31.53 -76.15
N MET A 971 -5.45 -32.54 -75.40
CA MET A 971 -4.78 -33.72 -75.94
C MET A 971 -5.70 -34.49 -76.91
N GLY A 972 -7.00 -34.60 -76.61
CA GLY A 972 -7.97 -35.19 -77.54
C GLY A 972 -8.11 -34.40 -78.85
N ALA A 973 -8.11 -33.07 -78.77
CA ALA A 973 -8.11 -32.22 -79.97
C ALA A 973 -6.82 -32.38 -80.79
N ALA A 974 -5.66 -32.47 -80.13
CA ALA A 974 -4.38 -32.76 -80.78
C ALA A 974 -4.37 -34.14 -81.45
N GLN A 975 -4.86 -35.18 -80.75
CA GLN A 975 -4.97 -36.54 -81.27
C GLN A 975 -5.75 -36.58 -82.58
N ASN A 976 -6.91 -35.89 -82.63
CA ASN A 976 -7.75 -35.81 -83.83
C ASN A 976 -7.00 -35.13 -84.98
N ARG A 977 -6.32 -34.01 -84.72
CA ARG A 977 -5.54 -33.28 -85.74
C ARG A 977 -4.36 -34.10 -86.29
N LEU A 978 -3.65 -34.83 -85.43
CA LEU A 978 -2.57 -35.73 -85.84
C LEU A 978 -3.11 -36.91 -86.65
N SER A 979 -4.28 -37.45 -86.29
CA SER A 979 -4.95 -38.50 -87.06
C SER A 979 -5.34 -38.02 -88.47
N ASP A 980 -5.75 -36.76 -88.58
CA ASP A 980 -6.07 -36.09 -89.85
C ASP A 980 -4.80 -35.67 -90.65
N LEU A 981 -3.61 -36.06 -90.19
CA LEU A 981 -2.30 -35.71 -90.77
C LEU A 981 -2.02 -34.19 -90.78
N ASP A 982 -2.66 -33.43 -89.88
CA ASP A 982 -2.49 -31.98 -89.71
C ASP A 982 -1.54 -31.66 -88.55
N ALA A 983 -0.23 -31.82 -88.79
CA ALA A 983 0.81 -31.49 -87.82
C ALA A 983 0.74 -30.02 -87.36
N LYS A 984 0.41 -29.09 -88.25
CA LYS A 984 0.34 -27.66 -87.93
C LYS A 984 -0.85 -27.34 -87.01
N GLY A 985 -1.99 -27.97 -87.24
CA GLY A 985 -3.18 -27.81 -86.40
C GLY A 985 -3.10 -28.54 -85.06
N ALA A 986 -2.22 -29.53 -84.92
CA ALA A 986 -1.98 -30.25 -83.67
C ALA A 986 -1.11 -29.46 -82.66
N VAL A 987 -0.18 -28.62 -83.12
CA VAL A 987 0.73 -27.86 -82.23
C VAL A 987 -0.01 -26.95 -81.22
N PRO A 988 -1.02 -26.15 -81.59
CA PRO A 988 -1.73 -25.32 -80.61
C PRO A 988 -2.40 -26.09 -79.46
N PRO A 989 -3.20 -27.16 -79.70
CA PRO A 989 -3.77 -27.95 -78.61
C PRO A 989 -2.70 -28.71 -77.79
N GLU A 990 -1.61 -29.20 -78.40
CA GLU A 990 -0.49 -29.80 -77.65
C GLU A 990 0.17 -28.80 -76.69
N ARG A 991 0.42 -27.56 -77.14
CA ARG A 991 0.94 -26.48 -76.28
C ARG A 991 -0.03 -26.13 -75.16
N ALA A 992 -1.32 -26.03 -75.46
CA ALA A 992 -2.34 -25.75 -74.45
C ALA A 992 -2.42 -26.85 -73.38
N ALA A 993 -2.30 -28.12 -73.78
CA ALA A 993 -2.23 -29.23 -72.84
C ALA A 993 -0.96 -29.13 -71.96
N LEU A 994 0.19 -28.86 -72.56
CA LEU A 994 1.45 -28.73 -71.84
C LEU A 994 1.47 -27.57 -70.83
N GLU A 995 0.95 -26.40 -71.23
CA GLU A 995 0.83 -25.24 -70.35
C GLU A 995 -0.03 -25.54 -69.10
N ARG A 996 -1.18 -26.18 -69.29
CA ARG A 996 -2.09 -26.56 -68.18
C ARG A 996 -1.46 -27.58 -67.24
N LEU A 997 -0.82 -28.61 -67.79
CA LEU A 997 -0.12 -29.60 -66.97
C LEU A 997 1.06 -28.99 -66.20
N ALA A 998 1.78 -28.02 -66.78
CA ALA A 998 2.89 -27.35 -66.11
C ALA A 998 2.40 -26.48 -64.95
N ARG A 999 1.28 -25.75 -65.14
CA ARG A 999 0.60 -25.02 -64.04
C ARG A 999 0.15 -25.96 -62.94
N THR A 1000 -0.48 -27.08 -63.31
CA THR A 1000 -0.89 -28.13 -62.38
C THR A 1000 0.29 -28.64 -61.56
N GLN A 1001 1.45 -28.90 -62.19
CA GLN A 1001 2.64 -29.37 -61.48
C GLN A 1001 3.09 -28.36 -60.43
N GLN A 1002 3.12 -27.07 -60.77
CA GLN A 1002 3.48 -26.01 -59.85
C GLN A 1002 2.48 -25.91 -58.69
N GLN A 1003 1.18 -25.97 -58.97
CA GLN A 1003 0.12 -25.95 -57.95
C GLN A 1003 0.19 -27.17 -57.03
N MET A 1004 0.44 -28.37 -57.56
CA MET A 1004 0.64 -29.59 -56.77
C MET A 1004 1.87 -29.47 -55.87
N GLN A 1005 2.99 -28.91 -56.35
CA GLN A 1005 4.18 -28.67 -55.54
C GLN A 1005 3.91 -27.67 -54.40
N ASN A 1006 3.22 -26.56 -54.69
CA ASN A 1006 2.81 -25.59 -53.68
C ASN A 1006 1.89 -26.23 -52.63
N SER A 1007 0.92 -27.05 -53.08
CA SER A 1007 0.00 -27.77 -52.20
C SER A 1007 0.74 -28.76 -51.30
N MET A 1008 1.70 -29.53 -51.84
CA MET A 1008 2.55 -30.41 -51.03
C MET A 1008 3.38 -29.65 -50.00
N GLN A 1009 3.88 -28.46 -50.34
CA GLN A 1009 4.62 -27.62 -49.41
C GLN A 1009 3.72 -27.08 -48.30
N GLN A 1010 2.50 -26.64 -48.61
CA GLN A 1010 1.49 -26.23 -47.62
C GLN A 1010 1.11 -27.40 -46.71
N LEU A 1011 0.91 -28.59 -47.27
CA LEU A 1011 0.63 -29.81 -46.51
C LEU A 1011 1.79 -30.21 -45.59
N ALA A 1012 3.04 -30.10 -46.05
CA ALA A 1012 4.22 -30.35 -45.23
C ALA A 1012 4.35 -29.32 -44.09
N GLN A 1013 4.10 -28.04 -44.37
CA GLN A 1013 4.07 -26.98 -43.35
C GLN A 1013 2.94 -27.21 -42.35
N ARG A 1014 1.74 -27.59 -42.80
CA ARG A 1014 0.62 -28.01 -41.94
C ARG A 1014 0.99 -29.21 -41.08
N GLY A 1015 1.72 -30.20 -41.60
CA GLY A 1015 2.19 -31.34 -40.82
C GLY A 1015 3.17 -30.95 -39.69
N GLN A 1016 4.05 -29.98 -39.95
CA GLN A 1016 5.06 -29.54 -38.98
C GLN A 1016 4.55 -28.49 -37.98
N LEU A 1017 3.81 -27.50 -38.46
CA LEU A 1017 3.36 -26.32 -37.71
C LEU A 1017 1.88 -26.38 -37.32
N GLY A 1018 1.10 -27.27 -37.94
CA GLY A 1018 -0.36 -27.29 -37.81
C GLY A 1018 -0.87 -27.47 -36.39
N ARG A 1019 -0.07 -28.07 -35.51
CA ARG A 1019 -0.40 -28.31 -34.09
C ARG A 1019 0.00 -27.15 -33.17
N LEU A 1020 0.76 -26.18 -33.67
CA LEU A 1020 1.16 -25.04 -32.87
C LEU A 1020 -0.01 -24.06 -32.77
N PRO A 1021 -0.22 -23.46 -31.58
CA PRO A 1021 -1.17 -22.36 -31.44
C PRO A 1021 -0.92 -21.26 -32.47
N VAL A 1022 -1.97 -20.78 -33.12
CA VAL A 1022 -1.90 -19.72 -34.13
C VAL A 1022 -1.18 -18.50 -33.54
N THR A 1023 -1.63 -18.05 -32.38
CA THR A 1023 -1.03 -16.93 -31.64
C THR A 1023 0.48 -17.07 -31.38
N TYR A 1024 1.01 -18.29 -31.23
CA TYR A 1024 2.44 -18.50 -31.03
C TYR A 1024 3.24 -18.19 -32.30
N LEU A 1025 2.73 -18.58 -33.48
CA LEU A 1025 3.36 -18.27 -34.77
C LEU A 1025 3.31 -16.78 -35.08
N PHE A 1026 2.17 -16.14 -34.83
CA PHE A 1026 1.99 -14.70 -35.06
C PHE A 1026 2.77 -13.82 -34.06
N ARG A 1027 3.04 -14.30 -32.83
CA ARG A 1027 3.81 -13.53 -31.82
C ARG A 1027 5.33 -13.72 -31.89
N ARG A 1028 5.83 -14.82 -32.48
CA ARG A 1028 7.25 -15.23 -32.36
C ARG A 1028 8.06 -15.06 -33.63
N GLY A 1029 7.71 -14.11 -34.51
CA GLY A 1029 8.55 -13.72 -35.64
C GLY A 1029 10.02 -13.66 -35.25
N ARG A 1030 10.90 -14.27 -36.05
CA ARG A 1030 12.32 -14.45 -35.71
C ARG A 1030 12.96 -13.07 -35.49
N TYR A 1031 13.24 -12.72 -34.24
CA TYR A 1031 13.95 -11.48 -33.91
C TYR A 1031 15.36 -11.52 -34.54
N LEU A 1032 15.61 -10.67 -35.53
CA LEU A 1032 16.96 -10.24 -35.87
C LEU A 1032 17.37 -9.11 -34.91
N PRO A 1033 18.68 -8.91 -34.63
CA PRO A 1033 19.17 -7.87 -33.72
C PRO A 1033 18.76 -6.42 -34.09
N SER A 1034 18.13 -6.21 -35.25
CA SER A 1034 17.72 -4.91 -35.80
C SER A 1034 16.24 -4.55 -35.57
N GLY A 1035 15.43 -5.40 -34.92
CA GLY A 1035 14.04 -5.05 -34.57
C GLY A 1035 13.03 -5.04 -35.72
N ILE A 1036 13.39 -5.56 -36.90
CA ILE A 1036 12.50 -5.72 -38.05
C ILE A 1036 12.03 -7.17 -38.12
N MET A 1037 10.71 -7.38 -38.19
CA MET A 1037 10.10 -8.69 -38.46
C MET A 1037 10.22 -8.99 -39.96
N VAL A 1038 10.81 -10.14 -40.31
CA VAL A 1038 10.76 -10.67 -41.68
C VAL A 1038 9.96 -11.97 -41.65
N PRO A 1039 8.91 -12.13 -42.48
CA PRO A 1039 8.15 -13.37 -42.55
C PRO A 1039 9.03 -14.56 -42.98
N LEU A 1040 8.69 -15.77 -42.52
CA LEU A 1040 9.27 -16.98 -43.10
C LEU A 1040 8.94 -17.03 -44.60
N PRO A 1041 9.81 -17.61 -45.45
CA PRO A 1041 9.53 -17.75 -46.88
C PRO A 1041 8.17 -18.43 -47.11
N GLY A 1042 7.23 -17.72 -47.74
CA GLY A 1042 5.87 -18.21 -48.02
C GLY A 1042 4.77 -17.78 -47.04
N MET A 1043 5.04 -16.90 -46.07
CA MET A 1043 4.00 -16.30 -45.22
C MET A 1043 3.56 -14.90 -45.71
N PRO A 1044 2.28 -14.52 -45.57
CA PRO A 1044 1.79 -13.17 -45.86
C PRO A 1044 2.37 -12.12 -44.90
N ASP A 1045 2.40 -10.86 -45.33
CA ASP A 1045 2.90 -9.73 -44.52
C ASP A 1045 2.09 -9.54 -43.24
N PHE A 1046 2.78 -9.46 -42.09
CA PHE A 1046 2.15 -9.35 -40.78
C PHE A 1046 1.75 -7.90 -40.46
N PRO A 1047 0.56 -7.66 -39.86
CA PRO A 1047 0.19 -6.35 -39.34
C PRO A 1047 1.05 -5.94 -38.12
N PRO A 1048 1.19 -4.63 -37.82
CA PRO A 1048 1.93 -4.16 -36.65
C PRO A 1048 1.23 -4.54 -35.34
N PHE A 1049 2.00 -5.02 -34.35
CA PHE A 1049 1.48 -5.53 -33.08
C PHE A 1049 1.61 -4.52 -31.94
N ASP A 1050 0.60 -4.50 -31.06
CA ASP A 1050 0.62 -3.79 -29.78
C ASP A 1050 1.10 -4.76 -28.67
N VAL A 1051 2.27 -4.52 -28.11
CA VAL A 1051 2.90 -5.36 -27.08
C VAL A 1051 2.54 -4.81 -25.70
N GLN A 1052 1.27 -4.96 -25.33
CA GLN A 1052 0.83 -4.82 -23.93
C GLN A 1052 0.15 -6.13 -23.51
N GLY A 1053 0.90 -6.98 -22.80
CA GLY A 1053 0.43 -8.26 -22.28
C GLY A 1053 1.57 -9.30 -22.22
N GLY A 1054 1.63 -10.05 -21.11
CA GLY A 1054 2.69 -11.02 -20.80
C GLY A 1054 3.22 -11.84 -21.99
N ILE A 1055 4.55 -11.97 -22.04
CA ILE A 1055 5.34 -12.36 -23.22
C ILE A 1055 5.31 -13.87 -23.53
N ALA A 1056 4.82 -14.76 -22.68
CA ALA A 1056 5.15 -16.19 -22.84
C ALA A 1056 4.08 -17.20 -22.36
N GLY A 1057 2.82 -17.03 -22.75
CA GLY A 1057 1.72 -17.96 -22.42
C GLY A 1057 1.79 -19.35 -23.08
N LEU A 1058 2.93 -20.02 -23.00
CA LEU A 1058 3.11 -21.46 -23.05
C LEU A 1058 4.04 -21.80 -21.89
N ASP A 1059 3.60 -22.70 -21.03
CA ASP A 1059 4.46 -23.34 -20.05
C ASP A 1059 5.65 -23.98 -20.78
N THR A 1060 6.83 -23.37 -20.63
CA THR A 1060 8.10 -24.01 -20.95
C THR A 1060 8.78 -24.45 -19.66
N GLU A 1061 8.02 -24.87 -18.63
CA GLU A 1061 8.59 -25.78 -17.65
C GLU A 1061 9.17 -26.93 -18.46
N LYS A 1062 10.50 -26.93 -18.49
CA LYS A 1062 11.25 -28.12 -18.82
C LYS A 1062 10.70 -29.15 -17.85
N PHE A 1063 9.97 -30.13 -18.39
CA PHE A 1063 9.77 -31.40 -17.71
C PHE A 1063 11.13 -31.76 -17.11
N HIS A 1064 11.22 -31.68 -15.78
CA HIS A 1064 12.41 -32.11 -15.08
C HIS A 1064 12.48 -33.60 -15.35
N LEU A 1065 13.27 -33.99 -16.37
CA LEU A 1065 13.71 -35.36 -16.52
C LEU A 1065 14.18 -35.76 -15.12
N PRO A 1066 13.55 -36.76 -14.48
CA PRO A 1066 13.93 -37.13 -13.14
C PRO A 1066 15.45 -37.31 -13.13
N GLY A 1067 16.12 -36.67 -12.18
CA GLY A 1067 17.53 -36.92 -12.00
C GLY A 1067 17.73 -38.41 -11.84
N LYS A 1068 18.91 -38.93 -12.19
CA LYS A 1068 19.25 -40.36 -12.04
C LYS A 1068 18.94 -40.93 -10.64
N GLU A 1069 18.81 -40.04 -9.65
CA GLU A 1069 18.50 -40.29 -8.24
C GLU A 1069 16.98 -40.35 -7.92
N ASP A 1070 16.12 -39.69 -8.70
CA ASP A 1070 14.70 -39.41 -8.33
C ASP A 1070 13.71 -40.50 -8.79
N TYR A 1071 14.10 -41.36 -9.73
CA TYR A 1071 13.30 -42.51 -10.17
C TYR A 1071 13.88 -43.83 -9.66
N LYS A 1072 13.38 -44.32 -8.53
CA LYS A 1072 13.53 -45.74 -8.15
C LYS A 1072 12.39 -46.54 -8.76
N ALA A 1073 12.64 -47.15 -9.92
CA ALA A 1073 11.69 -48.08 -10.54
C ALA A 1073 11.13 -49.07 -9.49
N PRO A 1074 9.81 -49.31 -9.45
CA PRO A 1074 9.18 -50.29 -8.56
C PRO A 1074 9.90 -51.64 -8.63
N ARG A 1075 10.00 -52.35 -7.50
CA ARG A 1075 10.70 -53.65 -7.46
C ARG A 1075 10.18 -54.63 -8.52
N SER A 1076 8.86 -54.63 -8.76
CA SER A 1076 8.20 -55.43 -9.79
C SER A 1076 8.78 -55.19 -11.18
N PHE A 1077 9.00 -53.93 -11.56
CA PHE A 1077 9.52 -53.56 -12.89
C PHE A 1077 10.99 -53.95 -13.08
N ARG A 1078 11.79 -53.94 -11.99
CA ARG A 1078 13.19 -54.45 -12.04
C ARG A 1078 13.25 -55.96 -12.15
N GLU A 1079 12.35 -56.67 -11.47
CA GLU A 1079 12.27 -58.12 -11.56
C GLU A 1079 11.83 -58.53 -12.98
N GLU A 1080 10.86 -57.83 -13.57
CA GLU A 1080 10.37 -58.09 -14.93
C GLU A 1080 11.44 -57.79 -16.02
N ILE A 1081 12.25 -56.73 -15.84
CA ILE A 1081 13.39 -56.46 -16.72
C ILE A 1081 14.50 -57.50 -16.54
N LEU A 1082 14.80 -57.93 -15.32
CA LEU A 1082 15.79 -58.97 -15.06
C LEU A 1082 15.33 -60.35 -15.57
N GLU A 1083 14.03 -60.59 -15.58
CA GLU A 1083 13.43 -61.82 -16.09
C GLU A 1083 13.38 -61.82 -17.63
N SER A 1084 13.05 -60.70 -18.27
CA SER A 1084 13.12 -60.55 -19.73
C SER A 1084 14.56 -60.56 -20.28
N LEU A 1085 15.53 -60.00 -19.55
CA LEU A 1085 16.96 -60.09 -19.91
C LEU A 1085 17.51 -61.52 -19.84
N LYS A 1086 16.92 -62.40 -19.04
CA LYS A 1086 17.28 -63.83 -19.02
C LYS A 1086 16.72 -64.61 -20.21
N GLN A 1087 15.72 -64.06 -20.92
CA GLN A 1087 15.07 -64.75 -22.06
C GLN A 1087 15.80 -64.56 -23.40
N GLY A 1088 16.86 -63.74 -23.45
CA GLY A 1088 17.68 -63.54 -24.65
C GLY A 1088 17.01 -62.66 -25.71
N ILE A 1089 17.83 -62.01 -26.54
CA ILE A 1089 17.37 -61.06 -27.56
C ILE A 1089 16.70 -61.82 -28.73
N PRO A 1090 15.48 -61.45 -29.16
CA PRO A 1090 14.86 -62.04 -30.33
C PRO A 1090 15.75 -61.86 -31.58
N PRO A 1091 15.96 -62.90 -32.40
CA PRO A 1091 16.96 -62.88 -33.48
C PRO A 1091 16.76 -61.78 -34.52
N GLN A 1092 15.53 -61.28 -34.66
CA GLN A 1092 15.15 -60.22 -35.60
C GLN A 1092 15.77 -58.84 -35.28
N PHE A 1093 16.09 -58.57 -34.00
CA PHE A 1093 16.60 -57.27 -33.55
C PHE A 1093 18.10 -57.26 -33.26
N LYS A 1094 18.76 -58.41 -33.36
CA LYS A 1094 20.17 -58.55 -33.01
C LYS A 1094 21.10 -57.73 -33.92
N GLU A 1095 20.85 -57.75 -35.23
CA GLU A 1095 21.63 -56.97 -36.22
C GLU A 1095 21.47 -55.46 -36.04
N GLN A 1096 20.25 -54.99 -35.71
CA GLN A 1096 20.00 -53.55 -35.51
C GLN A 1096 20.66 -53.03 -34.23
N ILE A 1097 20.70 -53.83 -33.17
CA ILE A 1097 21.37 -53.49 -31.92
C ILE A 1097 22.89 -53.49 -32.12
N GLU A 1098 23.45 -54.49 -32.81
CA GLU A 1098 24.89 -54.53 -33.13
C GLU A 1098 25.30 -53.36 -34.03
N SER A 1099 24.47 -52.98 -35.02
CA SER A 1099 24.70 -51.80 -35.86
C SER A 1099 24.64 -50.49 -35.06
N TYR A 1100 23.71 -50.36 -34.13
CA TYR A 1100 23.58 -49.19 -33.26
C TYR A 1100 24.82 -49.00 -32.36
N PHE A 1101 25.33 -50.07 -31.76
CA PHE A 1101 26.54 -49.99 -30.93
C PHE A 1101 27.82 -49.77 -31.73
N LYS A 1102 27.90 -50.30 -32.95
CA LYS A 1102 29.05 -50.07 -33.85
C LYS A 1102 29.15 -48.60 -34.27
N ASN A 1103 28.01 -47.97 -34.59
CA ASN A 1103 27.92 -46.54 -34.93
C ASN A 1103 28.17 -45.61 -33.72
N LEU A 1104 28.19 -46.14 -32.50
CA LEU A 1104 28.49 -45.39 -31.28
C LEU A 1104 29.98 -45.45 -30.92
N SER A 1105 30.74 -46.33 -31.57
CA SER A 1105 32.18 -46.52 -31.35
C SER A 1105 33.07 -46.05 -32.51
N GLU A 1106 32.47 -45.76 -33.67
CA GLU A 1106 33.07 -45.07 -34.83
C GLU A 1106 32.70 -43.58 -34.78
#